data_AF-A0AAV7K967-F1
#
_entry.id   AF-A0AAV7K967-F1
#
_cell.length_a   1.000
_cell.length_b   1.000
_cell.length_c   1.000
_cell.angle_alpha   90.00
_cell.angle_beta   90.00
_cell.angle_gamma   90.00
#
_symmetry.space_group_name_H-M   'P 1'
#
loop_
_entity.id
_entity.type
_entity.pdbx_description
1 polymer ?
#
loop_
_entity_poly.entity_id
_entity_poly.type
_entity_poly.pdbx_seq_one_letter_code
_entity_poly.pdbx_strand_id
1 'polypeptide(L)'
;MHVNLTINPDAPPILSLITAELVQTKRIIVSVEEGKTTLLTTESGISFSTNYSIARYLARIAQDKGLYGSNPLIATEIDHWLEYSQLAQKHFSACGLSYIDGELSDKQYLTGGSLTIGDAAMYITIKGQHQDLTSYKNISSWIQRLELLPAFQAVQKYFVGKVVKKTKTADVGKFVQLPGAEEGKVVVRFPPEASGYLHVGHAKAALLNQHYQQSFKGRLIMRFDDTNPAKEDEHFEKEILSDLDLLGVVANKYSHTSDYFDDTIQFAEQLIKQGDAFVDDTDAETQKKERLELINSKNQNNSIEQNLAMWKEMLIGSDKGVQCCLRAKIDMQSANGAMRDPTIFRCKSESHIRTGTKYKAYPTYDFACPIVDSLEGVTHALRTTEYHDRDPQYYWFTEKLNIRTPAPTDPTIHFPHMYEYSRLALQHTILSKRRLAWFVEQGLVDGWDDPRMPTVRGVLRRGLTLEGLRQFIIAQGSSKSNVHMDWDKIWAFNRKILDPVVPRMTALVKQGVVKVRVINAEVKEGQVAKHPKNPSVGMKPIWYCKDILLEIADAKSLTRGCRVVLVNWGVAEVTNIKVIGRDITSVEMHLHPEDTTYKGKPALTWLAELDTAPSVPTILVRFDYLITKPFVEKEEDFKDFINKNTRIEEEAIGDPNLNSLKQGDIIQLQRKGFYICDQPHLLDIHTSKMSPCILFSIPSGHTGEEGESTDEKVKEKAKKQPAQQSKDTAKKAKTPSQASNPPKKGQAEAKGSGSGLKKITKLGIDVLKEDCFSDWYIDVIRKAEMIEYYDVSGCYILRPWAYSIWERIKAFFDGEIKKSGVENVYFPMFVSKAALETEKTHIADFAPEVAWVTKSGNTDLEIPIAIRPTSETAMYPAYSRWIQSHRDLPLRLNQWNNVVRWEFKKPQPFLRTREFLWQEGHSAFATRDEAEKEVLEILELYRRIYEELMAIPVILGRKTEKEKFAGGDYTTTTEAFIASSGRGIQGATSHHLGQNFAKMFDIGFQDPNDQKKRSFVHQNSWGITTRSIGVLIMVHGDNKGLVLPPEVANIQVIVIPCGVTSEKNQMLLEYCQKFIDLLKSAGIRCKADLREHYSPGWKYNQWEMKGVPLRVDIGPEEVNKEQFVLVPRIAKSEPKTTCHLSKAVETVSKFLKDFQEDLFNAALKQQRDHLKVIQDWTEFLPLLDQKNMIVAPFCEDMKCEDNIKADTYREELDPGTPAMGAKSLCIPFNQPGDATQLSCIHPKCGKPAKSYTLFGRSY
;
A
#
# COMPACT_ATOMS: atom_id res chain seq x y z
N MET A 1 41.22 -31.69 -36.37
CA MET A 1 41.13 -31.22 -34.98
C MET A 1 39.73 -31.53 -34.48
N HIS A 2 39.62 -32.23 -33.36
CA HIS A 2 38.34 -32.55 -32.72
C HIS A 2 38.25 -31.77 -31.41
N VAL A 3 37.10 -31.13 -31.18
CA VAL A 3 36.92 -30.25 -30.02
C VAL A 3 35.60 -30.56 -29.34
N ASN A 4 35.64 -31.02 -28.09
CA ASN A 4 34.44 -31.33 -27.33
C ASN A 4 33.98 -30.11 -26.52
N LEU A 5 32.74 -29.70 -26.74
CA LEU A 5 32.02 -28.64 -26.02
C LEU A 5 30.89 -29.27 -25.21
N THR A 6 31.09 -29.43 -23.91
CA THR A 6 30.02 -29.72 -22.98
C THR A 6 29.21 -28.43 -22.73
N ILE A 7 27.89 -28.51 -22.79
CA ILE A 7 26.97 -27.39 -22.50
C ILE A 7 26.08 -27.70 -21.30
N ASN A 8 25.75 -26.67 -20.52
CA ASN A 8 24.69 -26.77 -19.52
C ASN A 8 23.32 -26.47 -20.18
N PRO A 9 22.37 -27.41 -20.28
CA PRO A 9 21.07 -27.18 -20.91
C PRO A 9 20.15 -26.26 -20.07
N ASP A 10 20.39 -26.10 -18.76
CA ASP A 10 19.69 -25.11 -17.93
C ASP A 10 20.22 -23.67 -18.13
N ALA A 11 21.39 -23.50 -18.75
CA ALA A 11 22.03 -22.22 -19.04
C ALA A 11 22.86 -22.29 -20.35
N PRO A 12 22.20 -22.43 -21.53
CA PRO A 12 22.88 -22.77 -22.77
C PRO A 12 23.81 -21.64 -23.26
N PRO A 13 25.06 -21.96 -23.67
CA PRO A 13 26.03 -20.96 -24.12
C PRO A 13 25.79 -20.60 -25.60
N ILE A 14 24.75 -19.80 -25.86
CA ILE A 14 24.24 -19.55 -27.22
C ILE A 14 25.33 -19.01 -28.18
N LEU A 15 26.24 -18.14 -27.70
CA LEU A 15 27.32 -17.60 -28.54
C LEU A 15 28.33 -18.68 -28.95
N SER A 16 28.69 -19.55 -28.00
CA SER A 16 29.54 -20.72 -28.25
C SER A 16 28.90 -21.68 -29.24
N LEU A 17 27.57 -21.87 -29.16
CA LEU A 17 26.80 -22.74 -30.05
C LEU A 17 26.69 -22.18 -31.46
N ILE A 18 26.37 -20.89 -31.63
CA ILE A 18 26.42 -20.23 -32.96
C ILE A 18 27.84 -20.33 -33.54
N THR A 19 28.87 -20.09 -32.72
CA THR A 19 30.27 -20.18 -33.19
C THR A 19 30.63 -21.61 -33.61
N ALA A 20 30.22 -22.63 -32.86
CA ALA A 20 30.44 -24.05 -33.18
C ALA A 20 29.86 -24.43 -34.56
N GLU A 21 28.62 -24.03 -34.84
CA GLU A 21 27.97 -24.25 -36.14
C GLU A 21 28.71 -23.51 -37.28
N LEU A 22 29.19 -22.27 -37.05
CA LEU A 22 29.92 -21.50 -38.06
C LEU A 22 31.31 -22.05 -38.38
N VAL A 23 32.02 -22.65 -37.42
CA VAL A 23 33.38 -23.21 -37.61
C VAL A 23 33.41 -24.65 -38.15
N GLN A 24 32.26 -25.33 -38.20
CA GLN A 24 32.19 -26.72 -38.64
C GLN A 24 32.71 -26.87 -40.09
N THR A 25 33.70 -27.75 -40.28
CA THR A 25 34.39 -27.99 -41.57
C THR A 25 34.90 -29.42 -41.68
N LYS A 26 35.48 -29.78 -42.84
CA LYS A 26 36.25 -31.03 -43.00
C LYS A 26 37.60 -31.04 -42.23
N ARG A 27 37.95 -29.98 -41.50
CA ARG A 27 39.22 -29.85 -40.74
C ARG A 27 39.01 -29.67 -39.23
N ILE A 28 37.94 -28.97 -38.85
CA ILE A 28 37.53 -28.68 -37.48
C ILE A 28 36.15 -29.29 -37.29
N ILE A 29 36.07 -30.24 -36.35
CA ILE A 29 34.82 -30.91 -35.97
C ILE A 29 34.58 -30.61 -34.48
N VAL A 30 33.53 -29.85 -34.19
CA VAL A 30 33.07 -29.59 -32.83
C VAL A 30 32.00 -30.61 -32.45
N SER A 31 32.23 -31.33 -31.36
CA SER A 31 31.27 -32.23 -30.72
C SER A 31 30.52 -31.46 -29.63
N VAL A 32 29.19 -31.50 -29.60
CA VAL A 32 28.39 -30.83 -28.57
C VAL A 32 27.68 -31.89 -27.71
N GLU A 33 27.94 -31.84 -26.39
CA GLU A 33 27.41 -32.80 -25.40
C GLU A 33 26.69 -32.07 -24.27
N GLU A 34 25.60 -32.64 -23.73
CA GLU A 34 24.89 -32.04 -22.59
C GLU A 34 25.49 -32.50 -21.24
N GLY A 35 25.69 -31.56 -20.32
CA GLY A 35 26.27 -31.82 -19.00
C GLY A 35 25.86 -30.78 -17.95
N LYS A 36 26.49 -30.82 -16.76
CA LYS A 36 26.15 -29.92 -15.64
C LYS A 36 26.82 -28.55 -15.71
N THR A 37 27.81 -28.38 -16.58
CA THR A 37 28.65 -27.19 -16.71
C THR A 37 29.00 -26.96 -18.16
N THR A 38 29.03 -25.69 -18.58
CA THR A 38 29.60 -25.31 -19.88
C THR A 38 31.12 -25.40 -19.81
N LEU A 39 31.73 -26.19 -20.69
CA LEU A 39 33.17 -26.40 -20.77
C LEU A 39 33.60 -26.84 -22.18
N LEU A 40 34.60 -26.18 -22.76
CA LEU A 40 35.32 -26.66 -23.93
C LEU A 40 36.71 -27.11 -23.49
N THR A 41 37.12 -28.32 -23.86
CA THR A 41 38.45 -28.86 -23.53
C THR A 41 39.27 -29.08 -24.80
N THR A 42 40.55 -28.66 -24.79
CA THR A 42 41.47 -28.80 -25.91
C THR A 42 42.19 -30.16 -25.89
N GLU A 43 42.74 -30.56 -27.04
CA GLU A 43 43.63 -31.72 -27.18
C GLU A 43 44.89 -31.62 -26.26
N SER A 44 45.20 -30.43 -25.73
CA SER A 44 46.27 -30.15 -24.77
C SER A 44 45.84 -30.10 -23.29
N GLY A 45 44.58 -30.45 -22.97
CA GLY A 45 44.06 -30.48 -21.59
C GLY A 45 43.73 -29.11 -20.97
N ILE A 46 43.84 -28.02 -21.74
CA ILE A 46 43.40 -26.69 -21.32
C ILE A 46 41.88 -26.62 -21.50
N SER A 47 41.17 -25.98 -20.56
CA SER A 47 39.71 -25.85 -20.63
C SER A 47 39.21 -24.43 -20.49
N PHE A 48 38.16 -24.09 -21.24
CA PHE A 48 37.50 -22.80 -21.25
C PHE A 48 36.04 -22.98 -20.81
N SER A 49 35.60 -22.27 -19.77
CA SER A 49 34.26 -22.41 -19.19
C SER A 49 33.31 -21.25 -19.50
N THR A 50 33.81 -20.13 -20.02
CA THR A 50 32.99 -18.94 -20.32
C THR A 50 32.53 -18.93 -21.78
N ASN A 51 31.27 -18.57 -22.01
CA ASN A 51 30.65 -18.47 -23.33
C ASN A 51 31.43 -17.57 -24.32
N TYR A 52 32.13 -16.54 -23.80
CA TYR A 52 32.97 -15.64 -24.58
C TYR A 52 34.36 -16.19 -24.87
N SER A 53 35.01 -16.84 -23.89
CA SER A 53 36.32 -17.48 -24.08
C SER A 53 36.25 -18.64 -25.07
N ILE A 54 35.18 -19.43 -24.99
CA ILE A 54 34.90 -20.56 -25.90
C ILE A 54 34.71 -20.06 -27.33
N ALA A 55 33.86 -19.04 -27.53
CA ALA A 55 33.64 -18.44 -28.84
C ALA A 55 34.92 -17.81 -29.44
N ARG A 56 35.69 -17.06 -28.64
CA ARG A 56 36.99 -16.52 -29.06
C ARG A 56 37.96 -17.62 -29.48
N TYR A 57 38.03 -18.74 -28.75
CA TYR A 57 38.90 -19.87 -29.09
C TYR A 57 38.48 -20.53 -30.42
N LEU A 58 37.19 -20.87 -30.56
CA LEU A 58 36.65 -21.49 -31.78
C LEU A 58 36.86 -20.60 -33.02
N ALA A 59 36.58 -19.30 -32.92
CA ALA A 59 36.79 -18.35 -34.02
C ALA A 59 38.27 -18.20 -34.42
N ARG A 60 39.20 -18.30 -33.45
CA ARG A 60 40.66 -18.17 -33.70
C ARG A 60 41.31 -19.43 -34.28
N ILE A 61 40.75 -20.62 -34.06
CA ILE A 61 41.23 -21.85 -34.73
C ILE A 61 40.72 -21.97 -36.18
N ALA A 62 39.54 -21.40 -36.47
CA ALA A 62 38.91 -21.40 -37.79
C ALA A 62 39.26 -20.15 -38.61
N GLN A 63 40.57 -19.91 -38.80
CA GLN A 63 41.07 -18.70 -39.48
C GLN A 63 40.57 -18.57 -40.93
N ASP A 64 40.27 -19.70 -41.59
CA ASP A 64 39.65 -19.77 -42.92
C ASP A 64 38.21 -19.23 -42.98
N LYS A 65 37.55 -19.07 -41.82
CA LYS A 65 36.19 -18.50 -41.70
C LYS A 65 36.16 -17.00 -41.42
N GLY A 66 37.31 -16.38 -41.09
CA GLY A 66 37.39 -14.93 -40.83
C GLY A 66 36.63 -14.40 -39.60
N LEU A 67 36.02 -15.27 -38.77
CA LEU A 67 35.10 -14.91 -37.68
C LEU A 67 35.72 -14.05 -36.55
N TYR A 68 37.06 -13.95 -36.52
CA TYR A 68 37.83 -13.12 -35.60
C TYR A 68 38.66 -12.01 -36.31
N GLY A 69 38.32 -11.71 -37.57
CA GLY A 69 39.07 -10.76 -38.40
C GLY A 69 40.34 -11.35 -39.02
N SER A 70 40.85 -10.66 -40.05
CA SER A 70 42.06 -11.05 -40.79
C SER A 70 43.29 -10.20 -40.45
N ASN A 71 43.14 -9.18 -39.61
CA ASN A 71 44.20 -8.25 -39.20
C ASN A 71 43.92 -7.70 -37.78
N PRO A 72 44.92 -7.08 -37.11
CA PRO A 72 44.77 -6.61 -35.72
C PRO A 72 43.68 -5.56 -35.52
N LEU A 73 43.39 -4.71 -36.51
CA LEU A 73 42.36 -3.66 -36.41
C LEU A 73 40.96 -4.29 -36.33
N ILE A 74 40.62 -5.19 -37.26
CA ILE A 74 39.32 -5.88 -37.25
C ILE A 74 39.19 -6.78 -36.02
N ALA A 75 40.27 -7.45 -35.59
CA ALA A 75 40.25 -8.22 -34.35
C ALA A 75 39.97 -7.34 -33.12
N THR A 76 40.47 -6.10 -33.10
CA THR A 76 40.21 -5.12 -32.02
C THR A 76 38.76 -4.60 -32.06
N GLU A 77 38.19 -4.35 -33.25
CA GLU A 77 36.75 -4.04 -33.36
C GLU A 77 35.88 -5.19 -32.82
N ILE A 78 36.22 -6.44 -33.14
CA ILE A 78 35.48 -7.62 -32.69
C ILE A 78 35.57 -7.76 -31.17
N ASP A 79 36.76 -7.57 -30.58
CA ASP A 79 36.91 -7.55 -29.12
C ASP A 79 36.12 -6.43 -28.45
N HIS A 80 36.08 -5.22 -29.04
CA HIS A 80 35.22 -4.13 -28.58
C HIS A 80 33.73 -4.54 -28.56
N TRP A 81 33.20 -5.12 -29.64
CA TRP A 81 31.79 -5.55 -29.67
C TRP A 81 31.50 -6.74 -28.74
N LEU A 82 32.46 -7.65 -28.53
CA LEU A 82 32.32 -8.72 -27.55
C LEU A 82 32.23 -8.15 -26.12
N GLU A 83 33.11 -7.22 -25.75
CA GLU A 83 33.08 -6.56 -24.44
C GLU A 83 31.85 -5.68 -24.26
N TYR A 84 31.49 -4.89 -25.28
CA TYR A 84 30.26 -4.08 -25.30
C TYR A 84 29.02 -4.96 -25.10
N SER A 85 28.93 -6.12 -25.78
CA SER A 85 27.82 -7.06 -25.57
C SER A 85 27.76 -7.62 -24.14
N GLN A 86 28.91 -7.88 -23.52
CA GLN A 86 29.01 -8.42 -22.16
C GLN A 86 28.67 -7.38 -21.08
N LEU A 87 28.90 -6.09 -21.36
CA LEU A 87 28.44 -4.96 -20.54
C LEU A 87 26.94 -4.70 -20.75
N ALA A 88 26.49 -4.68 -22.01
CA ALA A 88 25.11 -4.48 -22.42
C ALA A 88 24.14 -5.51 -21.82
N GLN A 89 24.57 -6.76 -21.61
CA GLN A 89 23.77 -7.78 -20.91
C GLN A 89 23.36 -7.39 -19.47
N LYS A 90 24.05 -6.45 -18.83
CA LYS A 90 23.68 -5.93 -17.49
C LYS A 90 22.80 -4.67 -17.57
N HIS A 91 23.07 -3.78 -18.51
CA HIS A 91 22.30 -2.55 -18.74
C HIS A 91 22.19 -2.25 -20.24
N PHE A 92 20.99 -2.40 -20.81
CA PHE A 92 20.74 -2.09 -22.22
C PHE A 92 19.64 -1.03 -22.37
N SER A 93 20.04 0.14 -22.89
CA SER A 93 19.17 1.32 -22.99
C SER A 93 18.77 1.61 -24.44
N ALA A 94 17.71 2.40 -24.62
CA ALA A 94 17.31 2.92 -25.93
C ALA A 94 18.42 3.73 -26.63
N CYS A 95 19.35 4.32 -25.87
CA CYS A 95 20.53 4.98 -26.44
C CYS A 95 21.56 3.98 -27.00
N GLY A 96 21.67 2.79 -26.39
CA GLY A 96 22.46 1.68 -26.94
C GLY A 96 21.87 1.15 -28.25
N LEU A 97 20.54 1.00 -28.32
CA LEU A 97 19.86 0.69 -29.59
C LEU A 97 20.07 1.81 -30.64
N SER A 98 19.93 3.09 -30.29
CA SER A 98 20.21 4.19 -31.22
C SER A 98 21.65 4.21 -31.72
N TYR A 99 22.64 3.88 -30.87
CA TYR A 99 24.03 3.77 -31.29
C TYR A 99 24.23 2.62 -32.29
N ILE A 100 23.68 1.43 -32.02
CA ILE A 100 23.82 0.26 -32.90
C ILE A 100 23.04 0.45 -34.22
N ASP A 101 21.86 1.09 -34.20
CA ASP A 101 21.08 1.41 -35.41
C ASP A 101 21.79 2.47 -36.27
N GLY A 102 22.58 3.35 -35.65
CA GLY A 102 23.50 4.27 -36.32
C GLY A 102 24.73 3.56 -36.90
N GLU A 103 25.42 2.72 -36.13
CA GLU A 103 26.56 1.93 -36.62
C GLU A 103 26.17 0.98 -37.78
N LEU A 104 24.91 0.55 -37.84
CA LEU A 104 24.33 -0.27 -38.90
C LEU A 104 23.69 0.53 -40.05
N SER A 105 23.79 1.86 -40.10
CA SER A 105 23.18 2.66 -41.19
C SER A 105 23.75 2.30 -42.57
N ASP A 106 25.07 2.18 -42.64
CA ASP A 106 25.83 1.98 -43.88
C ASP A 106 26.64 0.67 -43.87
N LYS A 107 26.52 -0.15 -42.81
CA LYS A 107 27.25 -1.41 -42.61
C LYS A 107 26.33 -2.63 -42.74
N GLN A 108 26.79 -3.69 -43.43
CA GLN A 108 26.06 -4.97 -43.48
C GLN A 108 26.24 -5.84 -42.23
N TYR A 109 27.34 -5.66 -41.52
CA TYR A 109 27.77 -6.36 -40.30
C TYR A 109 28.56 -5.37 -39.43
N LEU A 110 28.61 -5.56 -38.11
CA LEU A 110 29.17 -4.58 -37.18
C LEU A 110 30.67 -4.28 -37.38
N THR A 111 31.42 -5.23 -37.95
CA THR A 111 32.87 -5.17 -38.14
C THR A 111 33.30 -5.75 -39.48
N GLY A 112 34.29 -5.15 -40.14
CA GLY A 112 34.99 -5.77 -41.28
C GLY A 112 34.15 -6.18 -42.51
N GLY A 113 32.87 -5.79 -42.61
CA GLY A 113 32.00 -6.08 -43.76
C GLY A 113 31.56 -7.55 -43.92
N SER A 114 31.79 -8.40 -42.93
CA SER A 114 31.43 -9.83 -42.96
C SER A 114 30.96 -10.31 -41.57
N LEU A 115 30.31 -11.47 -41.51
CA LEU A 115 29.81 -12.03 -40.25
C LEU A 115 30.94 -12.37 -39.28
N THR A 116 30.88 -11.85 -38.05
CA THR A 116 31.84 -12.14 -36.99
C THR A 116 31.18 -12.68 -35.72
N ILE A 117 31.99 -13.11 -34.74
CA ILE A 117 31.44 -13.40 -33.40
C ILE A 117 31.00 -12.13 -32.64
N GLY A 118 31.42 -10.93 -33.07
CA GLY A 118 30.87 -9.66 -32.57
C GLY A 118 29.39 -9.51 -32.94
N ASP A 119 29.04 -9.76 -34.21
CA ASP A 119 27.65 -9.78 -34.67
C ASP A 119 26.80 -10.79 -33.91
N ALA A 120 27.30 -12.03 -33.75
CA ALA A 120 26.60 -13.09 -33.03
C ALA A 120 26.37 -12.72 -31.55
N ALA A 121 27.33 -12.07 -30.89
CA ALA A 121 27.21 -11.67 -29.48
C ALA A 121 26.21 -10.52 -29.29
N MET A 122 26.21 -9.54 -30.20
CA MET A 122 25.25 -8.45 -30.19
C MET A 122 23.83 -8.91 -30.56
N TYR A 123 23.68 -9.84 -31.51
CA TYR A 123 22.40 -10.46 -31.85
C TYR A 123 21.74 -11.13 -30.64
N ILE A 124 22.49 -11.97 -29.91
CA ILE A 124 22.00 -12.63 -28.68
C ILE A 124 21.59 -11.59 -27.64
N THR A 125 22.41 -10.55 -27.48
CA THR A 125 22.21 -9.51 -26.48
C THR A 125 20.95 -8.68 -26.75
N ILE A 126 20.63 -8.37 -28.01
CA ILE A 126 19.37 -7.69 -28.36
C ILE A 126 18.17 -8.64 -28.25
N LYS A 127 18.26 -9.87 -28.78
CA LYS A 127 17.17 -10.86 -28.70
C LYS A 127 16.77 -11.21 -27.27
N GLY A 128 17.72 -11.27 -26.34
CA GLY A 128 17.48 -11.61 -24.93
C GLY A 128 16.73 -10.55 -24.12
N GLN A 129 16.62 -9.31 -24.60
CA GLN A 129 16.07 -8.18 -23.83
C GLN A 129 14.58 -7.90 -24.10
N HIS A 130 13.95 -8.57 -25.08
CA HIS A 130 12.53 -8.42 -25.43
C HIS A 130 12.03 -6.96 -25.64
N GLN A 131 12.89 -6.06 -26.12
CA GLN A 131 12.54 -4.66 -26.38
C GLN A 131 11.81 -4.48 -27.71
N ASP A 132 11.03 -3.40 -27.84
CA ASP A 132 10.34 -3.04 -29.09
C ASP A 132 11.34 -2.44 -30.10
N LEU A 133 11.55 -3.13 -31.21
CA LEU A 133 12.48 -2.75 -32.26
C LEU A 133 11.84 -2.01 -33.44
N THR A 134 10.51 -1.77 -33.42
CA THR A 134 9.78 -1.15 -34.53
C THR A 134 10.28 0.24 -34.94
N SER A 135 10.96 0.94 -34.02
CA SER A 135 11.58 2.26 -34.29
C SER A 135 13.00 2.19 -34.87
N TYR A 136 13.63 1.01 -34.88
CA TYR A 136 15.04 0.81 -35.24
C TYR A 136 15.16 -0.04 -36.51
N LYS A 137 15.27 0.63 -37.66
CA LYS A 137 15.10 0.00 -38.99
C LYS A 137 16.31 -0.84 -39.40
N ASN A 138 17.51 -0.40 -39.04
CA ASN A 138 18.76 -1.01 -39.47
C ASN A 138 19.03 -2.27 -38.63
N ILE A 139 18.82 -2.18 -37.31
CA ILE A 139 18.79 -3.32 -36.38
C ILE A 139 17.75 -4.35 -36.82
N SER A 140 16.53 -3.92 -37.14
CA SER A 140 15.47 -4.85 -37.58
C SER A 140 15.86 -5.60 -38.85
N SER A 141 16.46 -4.92 -39.82
CA SER A 141 16.92 -5.52 -41.09
C SER A 141 18.16 -6.43 -40.90
N TRP A 142 19.07 -6.06 -40.00
CA TRP A 142 20.26 -6.84 -39.65
C TRP A 142 19.90 -8.11 -38.87
N ILE A 143 18.99 -8.04 -37.89
CA ILE A 143 18.48 -9.21 -37.17
C ILE A 143 17.80 -10.18 -38.14
N GLN A 144 16.92 -9.71 -39.03
CA GLN A 144 16.30 -10.57 -40.04
C GLN A 144 17.33 -11.26 -40.96
N ARG A 145 18.40 -10.55 -41.35
CA ARG A 145 19.51 -11.11 -42.13
C ARG A 145 20.24 -12.23 -41.38
N LEU A 146 20.50 -12.05 -40.07
CA LEU A 146 21.14 -13.07 -39.24
C LEU A 146 20.23 -14.29 -39.00
N GLU A 147 18.93 -14.10 -38.78
CA GLU A 147 17.98 -15.21 -38.58
C GLU A 147 17.74 -16.08 -39.83
N LEU A 148 18.16 -15.62 -41.01
CA LEU A 148 18.17 -16.43 -42.24
C LEU A 148 19.39 -17.37 -42.34
N LEU A 149 20.39 -17.23 -41.47
CA LEU A 149 21.60 -18.06 -41.49
C LEU A 149 21.39 -19.38 -40.71
N PRO A 150 21.79 -20.56 -41.25
CA PRO A 150 21.56 -21.85 -40.60
C PRO A 150 22.06 -21.97 -39.15
N ALA A 151 23.23 -21.40 -38.85
CA ALA A 151 23.81 -21.39 -37.50
C ALA A 151 22.96 -20.65 -36.46
N PHE A 152 22.23 -19.61 -36.88
CA PHE A 152 21.33 -18.85 -36.01
C PHE A 152 19.98 -19.57 -35.85
N GLN A 153 19.51 -20.25 -36.90
CA GLN A 153 18.31 -21.10 -36.85
C GLN A 153 18.50 -22.32 -35.94
N ALA A 154 19.67 -22.98 -36.01
CA ALA A 154 20.01 -24.14 -35.17
C ALA A 154 19.90 -23.87 -33.66
N VAL A 155 20.13 -22.61 -33.24
CA VAL A 155 20.03 -22.19 -31.83
C VAL A 155 18.68 -21.56 -31.43
N GLN A 156 17.75 -21.29 -32.37
CA GLN A 156 16.46 -20.67 -32.03
C GLN A 156 15.68 -21.45 -30.96
N LYS A 157 15.81 -22.79 -30.92
CA LYS A 157 15.25 -23.65 -29.87
C LYS A 157 15.63 -23.24 -28.44
N TYR A 158 16.81 -22.67 -28.23
CA TYR A 158 17.29 -22.24 -26.90
C TYR A 158 16.70 -20.89 -26.44
N PHE A 159 16.07 -20.12 -27.34
CA PHE A 159 15.32 -18.92 -26.99
C PHE A 159 13.86 -19.22 -26.56
N VAL A 160 13.39 -20.47 -26.70
CA VAL A 160 11.99 -20.86 -26.46
C VAL A 160 11.91 -21.89 -25.31
N GLY A 161 12.20 -21.50 -24.07
CA GLY A 161 12.26 -22.54 -23.02
C GLY A 161 12.50 -22.22 -21.55
N LYS A 162 12.07 -21.08 -20.99
CA LYS A 162 11.64 -21.02 -19.56
C LYS A 162 10.92 -19.72 -19.25
N VAL A 163 9.66 -19.82 -18.82
CA VAL A 163 8.92 -18.67 -18.28
C VAL A 163 9.51 -18.33 -16.92
N VAL A 164 10.38 -17.31 -16.89
CA VAL A 164 10.72 -16.60 -15.66
C VAL A 164 9.39 -16.14 -15.06
N LYS A 165 9.09 -16.54 -13.81
CA LYS A 165 7.94 -16.01 -13.07
C LYS A 165 7.95 -14.49 -13.21
N LYS A 166 6.84 -13.88 -13.64
CA LYS A 166 6.71 -12.42 -13.78
C LYS A 166 7.43 -11.75 -12.62
N THR A 167 8.58 -11.14 -12.89
CA THR A 167 9.13 -10.11 -12.00
C THR A 167 7.98 -9.15 -11.80
N LYS A 168 7.61 -8.83 -10.55
CA LYS A 168 6.60 -7.80 -10.33
C LYS A 168 7.04 -6.60 -11.17
N THR A 169 6.12 -6.05 -11.96
CA THR A 169 6.30 -4.71 -12.54
C THR A 169 6.80 -3.84 -11.40
N ALA A 170 7.94 -3.18 -11.59
CA ALA A 170 8.42 -2.24 -10.58
C ALA A 170 7.26 -1.31 -10.24
N ASP A 171 7.13 -0.96 -8.96
CA ASP A 171 6.19 0.07 -8.52
C ASP A 171 6.70 1.40 -9.09
N VAL A 172 6.45 1.64 -10.37
CA VAL A 172 6.72 2.91 -11.05
C VAL A 172 5.59 3.82 -10.63
N GLY A 173 5.92 4.89 -9.90
CA GLY A 173 4.93 5.84 -9.42
C GLY A 173 4.17 6.49 -10.56
N LYS A 174 3.11 7.25 -10.23
CA LYS A 174 2.36 8.04 -11.21
C LYS A 174 3.18 9.24 -11.67
N PHE A 175 4.18 8.99 -12.52
CA PHE A 175 4.84 10.02 -13.30
C PHE A 175 3.87 10.55 -14.35
N VAL A 176 3.57 11.83 -14.26
CA VAL A 176 2.79 12.51 -15.29
C VAL A 176 3.75 12.93 -16.40
N GLN A 177 3.27 12.86 -17.65
CA GLN A 177 3.94 13.46 -18.80
C GLN A 177 4.04 14.97 -18.57
N LEU A 178 5.25 15.51 -18.63
CA LEU A 178 5.48 16.94 -18.51
C LEU A 178 4.84 17.67 -19.73
N PRO A 179 3.98 18.68 -19.54
CA PRO A 179 3.29 19.37 -20.65
C PRO A 179 4.30 20.05 -21.59
N GLY A 180 4.17 19.83 -22.91
CA GLY A 180 5.10 20.43 -23.89
C GLY A 180 6.56 19.98 -23.77
N ALA A 181 6.85 18.91 -23.01
CA ALA A 181 8.22 18.44 -22.82
C ALA A 181 8.75 17.68 -24.03
N GLU A 182 9.60 18.35 -24.82
CA GLU A 182 10.40 17.74 -25.87
C GLU A 182 11.76 17.22 -25.32
N GLU A 183 12.21 16.10 -25.86
CA GLU A 183 13.50 15.49 -25.53
C GLU A 183 14.67 16.44 -25.90
N GLY A 184 15.66 16.57 -25.01
CA GLY A 184 16.74 17.54 -25.12
C GLY A 184 16.38 18.98 -24.74
N LYS A 185 15.10 19.39 -24.84
CA LYS A 185 14.63 20.76 -24.52
C LYS A 185 14.16 20.96 -23.07
N VAL A 186 13.89 19.90 -22.32
CA VAL A 186 13.48 20.02 -20.90
C VAL A 186 14.59 20.69 -20.07
N VAL A 187 14.22 21.72 -19.30
CA VAL A 187 15.09 22.36 -18.31
C VAL A 187 14.34 22.42 -16.99
N VAL A 188 14.94 21.82 -15.97
CA VAL A 188 14.41 21.71 -14.60
C VAL A 188 15.44 22.27 -13.61
N ARG A 189 15.00 22.65 -12.40
CA ARG A 189 15.91 23.14 -11.35
C ARG A 189 15.53 22.66 -9.96
N PHE A 190 16.55 22.34 -9.18
CA PHE A 190 16.47 22.11 -7.74
C PHE A 190 17.02 23.36 -7.02
N PRO A 191 16.16 24.17 -6.37
CA PRO A 191 16.57 25.42 -5.75
C PRO A 191 16.51 25.38 -4.20
N PRO A 192 17.54 24.88 -3.49
CA PRO A 192 17.58 24.89 -2.03
C PRO A 192 18.01 26.26 -1.43
N GLU A 193 17.42 26.64 -0.30
CA GLU A 193 18.03 27.62 0.62
C GLU A 193 19.23 26.99 1.34
N ALA A 194 20.36 27.72 1.41
CA ALA A 194 21.56 27.37 2.18
C ALA A 194 21.39 27.53 3.72
N SER A 195 20.24 27.09 4.25
CA SER A 195 19.76 27.33 5.62
C SER A 195 19.75 26.06 6.50
N GLY A 196 20.60 25.09 6.20
CA GLY A 196 20.72 23.80 6.89
C GLY A 196 20.65 22.56 5.97
N TYR A 197 21.20 21.44 6.45
CA TYR A 197 21.38 20.13 5.77
C TYR A 197 20.19 19.59 4.97
N LEU A 198 20.48 18.70 4.00
CA LEU A 198 19.43 17.99 3.27
C LEU A 198 18.83 16.86 4.13
N HIS A 199 17.55 16.61 3.90
CA HIS A 199 16.77 15.54 4.53
C HIS A 199 15.94 14.82 3.47
N VAL A 200 15.35 13.66 3.80
CA VAL A 200 14.59 12.82 2.84
C VAL A 200 13.54 13.58 2.01
N GLY A 201 12.93 14.66 2.56
CA GLY A 201 12.06 15.56 1.79
C GLY A 201 12.75 16.38 0.68
N HIS A 202 13.99 16.81 0.88
CA HIS A 202 14.84 17.45 -0.12
C HIS A 202 15.40 16.42 -1.11
N ALA A 203 15.74 15.22 -0.64
CA ALA A 203 16.16 14.12 -1.51
C ALA A 203 15.05 13.76 -2.53
N LYS A 204 13.78 13.77 -2.13
CA LYS A 204 12.64 13.66 -3.07
C LYS A 204 12.70 14.75 -4.15
N ALA A 205 12.88 16.01 -3.77
CA ALA A 205 12.92 17.13 -4.71
C ALA A 205 14.11 17.02 -5.69
N ALA A 206 15.32 16.74 -5.19
CA ALA A 206 16.52 16.62 -6.01
C ALA A 206 16.45 15.41 -6.96
N LEU A 207 16.11 14.22 -6.45
CA LEU A 207 16.02 13.00 -7.26
C LEU A 207 14.85 13.02 -8.26
N LEU A 208 13.74 13.72 -7.96
CA LEU A 208 12.65 13.91 -8.93
C LEU A 208 13.06 14.84 -10.08
N ASN A 209 13.76 15.94 -9.79
CA ASN A 209 14.33 16.81 -10.81
C ASN A 209 15.39 16.07 -11.65
N GLN A 210 16.30 15.31 -11.03
CA GLN A 210 17.26 14.47 -11.74
C GLN A 210 16.57 13.41 -12.61
N HIS A 211 15.50 12.76 -12.12
CA HIS A 211 14.75 11.79 -12.90
C HIS A 211 14.16 12.42 -14.17
N TYR A 212 13.49 13.57 -14.07
CA TYR A 212 12.97 14.25 -15.26
C TYR A 212 14.07 14.77 -16.20
N GLN A 213 15.21 15.23 -15.66
CA GLN A 213 16.39 15.56 -16.48
C GLN A 213 16.87 14.33 -17.28
N GLN A 214 17.03 13.18 -16.64
CA GLN A 214 17.53 11.96 -17.29
C GLN A 214 16.52 11.38 -18.28
N SER A 215 15.24 11.32 -17.91
CA SER A 215 14.16 10.75 -18.75
C SER A 215 13.87 11.54 -20.02
N PHE A 216 14.14 12.86 -20.04
CA PHE A 216 13.95 13.71 -21.21
C PHE A 216 15.28 14.18 -21.83
N LYS A 217 16.43 13.61 -21.45
CA LYS A 217 17.79 14.06 -21.84
C LYS A 217 17.99 15.58 -21.70
N GLY A 218 17.32 16.19 -20.72
CA GLY A 218 17.26 17.63 -20.51
C GLY A 218 18.45 18.17 -19.72
N ARG A 219 18.27 19.37 -19.14
CA ARG A 219 19.23 20.02 -18.23
C ARG A 219 18.66 20.18 -16.82
N LEU A 220 19.46 19.85 -15.82
CA LEU A 220 19.24 20.16 -14.41
C LEU A 220 20.09 21.37 -14.01
N ILE A 221 19.45 22.37 -13.42
CA ILE A 221 20.13 23.49 -12.76
C ILE A 221 20.08 23.25 -11.25
N MET A 222 21.23 23.36 -10.60
CA MET A 222 21.32 23.52 -9.14
C MET A 222 21.45 25.02 -8.88
N ARG A 223 20.50 25.60 -8.15
CA ARG A 223 20.51 27.03 -7.83
C ARG A 223 20.42 27.25 -6.33
N PHE A 224 21.35 27.93 -5.70
CA PHE A 224 21.10 28.39 -4.33
C PHE A 224 20.09 29.54 -4.34
N ASP A 225 19.03 29.43 -3.54
CA ASP A 225 18.03 30.51 -3.38
C ASP A 225 18.45 31.47 -2.26
N ASP A 226 19.56 32.15 -2.51
CA ASP A 226 20.22 33.11 -1.63
C ASP A 226 19.57 34.50 -1.75
N THR A 227 18.33 34.63 -1.28
CA THR A 227 17.60 35.91 -1.25
C THR A 227 17.53 36.56 0.14
N ASN A 228 18.11 35.95 1.18
CA ASN A 228 17.93 36.34 2.57
C ASN A 228 19.22 36.23 3.40
N PRO A 229 20.06 37.28 3.42
CA PRO A 229 21.42 37.24 3.98
C PRO A 229 21.52 36.91 5.47
N ALA A 230 20.40 36.86 6.20
CA ALA A 230 20.33 36.47 7.61
C ALA A 230 20.02 34.97 7.84
N LYS A 231 20.05 34.14 6.79
CA LYS A 231 19.76 32.68 6.86
C LYS A 231 20.70 31.79 6.05
N GLU A 232 21.53 32.36 5.19
CA GLU A 232 22.53 31.62 4.42
C GLU A 232 23.75 31.31 5.30
N ASP A 233 24.47 30.22 4.98
CA ASP A 233 25.77 29.88 5.57
C ASP A 233 26.64 29.16 4.51
N GLU A 234 27.89 29.58 4.36
CA GLU A 234 28.86 28.99 3.43
C GLU A 234 29.16 27.51 3.79
N HIS A 235 29.03 27.15 5.07
CA HIS A 235 29.09 25.75 5.53
C HIS A 235 27.93 24.94 4.95
N PHE A 236 26.70 25.46 5.01
CA PHE A 236 25.54 24.75 4.48
C PHE A 236 25.53 24.66 2.96
N GLU A 237 26.11 25.62 2.22
CA GLU A 237 26.32 25.47 0.76
C GLU A 237 27.20 24.25 0.46
N LYS A 238 28.36 24.15 1.10
CA LYS A 238 29.31 23.03 0.94
C LYS A 238 28.69 21.69 1.32
N GLU A 239 27.98 21.65 2.44
CA GLU A 239 27.34 20.43 2.93
C GLU A 239 26.15 19.99 2.05
N ILE A 240 25.40 20.93 1.47
CA ILE A 240 24.34 20.63 0.48
C ILE A 240 24.93 20.06 -0.81
N LEU A 241 26.07 20.58 -1.29
CA LEU A 241 26.75 20.02 -2.47
C LEU A 241 27.27 18.60 -2.19
N SER A 242 27.83 18.36 -1.00
CA SER A 242 28.23 17.00 -0.57
C SER A 242 27.03 16.06 -0.41
N ASP A 243 25.90 16.52 0.14
CA ASP A 243 24.67 15.73 0.23
C ASP A 243 24.10 15.38 -1.16
N LEU A 244 24.30 16.23 -2.18
CA LEU A 244 23.89 15.95 -3.56
C LEU A 244 24.80 14.93 -4.25
N ASP A 245 26.11 14.95 -4.00
CA ASP A 245 27.05 13.93 -4.48
C ASP A 245 26.75 12.55 -3.85
N LEU A 246 26.47 12.52 -2.53
CA LEU A 246 25.97 11.31 -1.83
C LEU A 246 24.63 10.80 -2.39
N LEU A 247 23.82 11.66 -3.00
CA LEU A 247 22.59 11.29 -3.71
C LEU A 247 22.79 10.96 -5.21
N GLY A 248 24.02 11.06 -5.73
CA GLY A 248 24.31 10.87 -7.16
C GLY A 248 23.59 11.89 -8.06
N VAL A 249 23.32 13.10 -7.55
CA VAL A 249 22.63 14.17 -8.27
C VAL A 249 23.67 15.06 -8.95
N VAL A 250 23.69 15.00 -10.29
CA VAL A 250 24.63 15.72 -11.15
C VAL A 250 23.88 16.80 -11.93
N ALA A 251 24.14 18.06 -11.58
CA ALA A 251 23.60 19.22 -12.28
C ALA A 251 24.44 19.60 -13.52
N ASN A 252 23.79 20.18 -14.52
CA ASN A 252 24.40 20.68 -15.75
C ASN A 252 24.79 22.17 -15.66
N LYS A 253 24.25 22.91 -14.69
CA LYS A 253 24.60 24.29 -14.36
C LYS A 253 24.50 24.46 -12.84
N TYR A 254 25.43 25.22 -12.27
CA TYR A 254 25.33 25.80 -10.93
C TYR A 254 25.09 27.31 -11.04
N SER A 255 24.26 27.86 -10.15
CA SER A 255 23.94 29.29 -10.09
C SER A 255 23.48 29.70 -8.70
N HIS A 256 23.35 31.00 -8.49
CA HIS A 256 22.79 31.60 -7.29
C HIS A 256 21.72 32.60 -7.71
N THR A 257 20.69 32.81 -6.89
CA THR A 257 19.71 33.87 -7.12
C THR A 257 20.36 35.26 -6.99
N SER A 258 21.39 35.40 -6.15
CA SER A 258 22.16 36.64 -6.03
C SER A 258 23.02 36.99 -7.26
N ASP A 259 23.23 36.05 -8.20
CA ASP A 259 23.88 36.34 -9.49
C ASP A 259 23.00 37.24 -10.37
N TYR A 260 21.70 37.34 -10.08
CA TYR A 260 20.67 38.05 -10.84
C TYR A 260 20.08 39.26 -10.11
N PHE A 261 20.69 39.71 -9.00
CA PHE A 261 20.13 40.82 -8.20
C PHE A 261 20.03 42.14 -8.98
N ASP A 262 21.01 42.48 -9.83
CA ASP A 262 20.94 43.67 -10.68
C ASP A 262 19.73 43.60 -11.65
N ASP A 263 19.45 42.43 -12.26
CA ASP A 263 18.25 42.21 -13.08
C ASP A 263 16.97 42.41 -12.25
N THR A 264 16.88 41.82 -11.05
CA THR A 264 15.69 41.96 -10.21
C THR A 264 15.43 43.42 -9.78
N ILE A 265 16.48 44.22 -9.57
CA ILE A 265 16.35 45.66 -9.27
C ILE A 265 15.86 46.42 -10.51
N GLN A 266 16.37 46.11 -11.70
CA GLN A 266 15.88 46.68 -12.96
C GLN A 266 14.40 46.36 -13.22
N PHE A 267 13.98 45.12 -12.99
CA PHE A 267 12.57 44.71 -13.13
C PHE A 267 11.66 45.30 -12.05
N ALA A 268 12.15 45.51 -10.82
CA ALA A 268 11.43 46.24 -9.79
C ALA A 268 11.21 47.72 -10.19
N GLU A 269 12.24 48.40 -10.71
CA GLU A 269 12.08 49.74 -11.26
C GLU A 269 11.11 49.80 -12.45
N GLN A 270 11.07 48.77 -13.29
CA GLN A 270 10.13 48.66 -14.41
C GLN A 270 8.67 48.67 -13.91
N LEU A 271 8.33 47.86 -12.90
CA LEU A 271 6.98 47.84 -12.33
C LEU A 271 6.60 49.19 -11.69
N ILE A 272 7.53 49.84 -10.98
CA ILE A 272 7.27 51.18 -10.41
C ILE A 272 6.96 52.20 -11.53
N LYS A 273 7.74 52.19 -12.62
CA LYS A 273 7.56 53.08 -13.78
C LYS A 273 6.28 52.76 -14.57
N GLN A 274 5.77 51.53 -14.50
CA GLN A 274 4.49 51.10 -15.08
C GLN A 274 3.28 51.41 -14.16
N GLY A 275 3.51 51.77 -12.89
CA GLY A 275 2.45 51.92 -11.88
C GLY A 275 1.97 50.60 -11.26
N ASP A 276 2.65 49.50 -11.56
CA ASP A 276 2.37 48.13 -11.11
C ASP A 276 3.11 47.74 -9.81
N ALA A 277 3.85 48.67 -9.20
CA ALA A 277 4.45 48.51 -7.87
C ALA A 277 4.55 49.86 -7.12
N PHE A 278 4.51 49.80 -5.79
CA PHE A 278 4.60 50.95 -4.89
C PHE A 278 5.44 50.64 -3.64
N VAL A 279 6.00 51.67 -3.00
CA VAL A 279 6.79 51.54 -1.78
C VAL A 279 5.92 51.83 -0.56
N ASP A 280 5.91 50.90 0.39
CA ASP A 280 5.09 50.94 1.59
C ASP A 280 5.97 51.06 2.84
N ASP A 281 5.71 52.08 3.65
CA ASP A 281 6.33 52.35 4.97
C ASP A 281 5.40 51.98 6.14
N THR A 282 4.27 51.31 5.85
CA THR A 282 3.36 50.76 6.85
C THR A 282 3.99 49.54 7.54
N ASP A 283 3.80 49.38 8.85
CA ASP A 283 4.40 48.25 9.60
C ASP A 283 3.82 46.88 9.19
N ALA A 284 4.57 45.81 9.45
CA ALA A 284 4.24 44.47 8.96
C ALA A 284 2.95 43.86 9.57
N GLU A 285 2.55 44.23 10.79
CA GLU A 285 1.31 43.74 11.39
C GLU A 285 0.10 44.55 10.88
N THR A 286 0.26 45.86 10.65
CA THR A 286 -0.76 46.67 9.96
C THR A 286 -0.94 46.23 8.51
N GLN A 287 0.13 46.02 7.72
CA GLN A 287 0.02 45.46 6.35
C GLN A 287 -0.69 44.10 6.32
N LYS A 288 -0.43 43.25 7.32
CA LYS A 288 -1.08 41.95 7.49
C LYS A 288 -2.57 42.09 7.83
N LYS A 289 -2.93 43.05 8.69
CA LYS A 289 -4.32 43.40 9.00
C LYS A 289 -5.05 43.93 7.76
N GLU A 290 -4.47 44.88 7.03
CA GLU A 290 -5.00 45.42 5.76
C GLU A 290 -5.30 44.30 4.74
N ARG A 291 -4.39 43.34 4.57
CA ARG A 291 -4.56 42.19 3.66
C ARG A 291 -5.61 41.16 4.12
N LEU A 292 -5.97 41.16 5.41
CA LEU A 292 -7.07 40.36 5.95
C LEU A 292 -8.42 41.09 5.81
N GLU A 293 -8.44 42.40 6.05
CA GLU A 293 -9.63 43.26 5.99
C GLU A 293 -9.95 43.78 4.57
N LEU A 294 -9.13 43.44 3.57
CA LEU A 294 -9.23 43.85 2.16
C LEU A 294 -9.10 45.38 1.96
N ILE A 295 -8.31 46.05 2.80
CA ILE A 295 -8.10 47.51 2.79
C ILE A 295 -6.83 47.82 1.99
N ASN A 296 -6.92 48.72 1.00
CA ASN A 296 -5.74 49.21 0.28
C ASN A 296 -4.83 50.01 1.21
N SER A 297 -3.52 49.73 1.19
CA SER A 297 -2.52 50.54 1.90
C SER A 297 -2.60 52.01 1.49
N LYS A 298 -2.43 52.91 2.46
CA LYS A 298 -2.31 54.36 2.25
C LYS A 298 -1.33 54.74 1.13
N ASN A 299 -0.26 53.96 0.94
CA ASN A 299 0.81 54.22 -0.01
C ASN A 299 0.51 53.70 -1.44
N GLN A 300 -0.54 52.90 -1.62
CA GLN A 300 -0.87 52.27 -2.91
C GLN A 300 -1.14 53.32 -4.02
N ASN A 301 -1.46 54.56 -3.66
CA ASN A 301 -1.72 55.67 -4.58
C ASN A 301 -0.62 56.76 -4.58
N ASN A 302 0.57 56.46 -4.07
CA ASN A 302 1.77 57.29 -4.24
C ASN A 302 2.08 57.51 -5.73
N SER A 303 2.62 58.67 -6.09
CA SER A 303 3.08 58.96 -7.45
C SER A 303 4.29 58.12 -7.84
N ILE A 304 4.57 58.00 -9.14
CA ILE A 304 5.73 57.24 -9.65
C ILE A 304 7.03 57.87 -9.12
N GLU A 305 7.11 59.20 -9.04
CA GLU A 305 8.24 59.95 -8.52
C GLU A 305 8.44 59.73 -7.01
N GLN A 306 7.34 59.69 -6.24
CA GLN A 306 7.37 59.37 -4.80
C GLN A 306 7.88 57.94 -4.56
N ASN A 307 7.35 56.96 -5.30
CA ASN A 307 7.78 55.57 -5.20
C ASN A 307 9.24 55.41 -5.63
N LEU A 308 9.70 56.06 -6.70
CA LEU A 308 11.10 56.04 -7.12
C LEU A 308 12.04 56.75 -6.12
N ALA A 309 11.56 57.77 -5.39
CA ALA A 309 12.34 58.39 -4.32
C ALA A 309 12.49 57.44 -3.12
N MET A 310 11.40 56.86 -2.62
CA MET A 310 11.44 55.89 -1.51
C MET A 310 12.21 54.62 -1.88
N TRP A 311 12.17 54.19 -3.15
CA TRP A 311 12.96 53.06 -3.65
C TRP A 311 14.47 53.32 -3.62
N LYS A 312 14.92 54.55 -3.90
CA LYS A 312 16.34 54.93 -3.76
C LYS A 312 16.80 54.88 -2.29
N GLU A 313 15.96 55.32 -1.36
CA GLU A 313 16.22 55.19 0.08
C GLU A 313 16.39 53.71 0.49
N MET A 314 15.55 52.80 -0.03
CA MET A 314 15.68 51.35 0.18
C MET A 314 16.97 50.76 -0.40
N LEU A 315 17.38 51.19 -1.61
CA LEU A 315 18.59 50.70 -2.28
C LEU A 315 19.87 51.15 -1.56
N ILE A 316 19.89 52.36 -1.02
CA ILE A 316 21.00 52.89 -0.21
C ILE A 316 20.98 52.31 1.22
N GLY A 317 19.81 51.92 1.72
CA GLY A 317 19.63 51.39 3.07
C GLY A 317 19.64 52.47 4.15
N SER A 318 19.04 53.63 3.88
CA SER A 318 18.88 54.69 4.89
C SER A 318 17.91 54.30 6.00
N ASP A 319 17.87 55.05 7.11
CA ASP A 319 16.93 54.83 8.22
C ASP A 319 15.46 54.79 7.77
N LYS A 320 15.12 55.51 6.69
CA LYS A 320 13.81 55.45 6.03
C LYS A 320 13.68 54.24 5.12
N GLY A 321 14.71 53.94 4.33
CA GLY A 321 14.76 52.76 3.47
C GLY A 321 14.56 51.45 4.23
N VAL A 322 15.17 51.33 5.42
CA VAL A 322 15.05 50.16 6.31
C VAL A 322 13.63 49.94 6.83
N GLN A 323 12.83 51.01 6.95
CA GLN A 323 11.42 50.95 7.34
C GLN A 323 10.49 50.60 6.17
N CYS A 324 10.98 50.66 4.92
CA CYS A 324 10.18 50.48 3.72
C CYS A 324 10.26 49.05 3.14
N CYS A 325 9.19 48.63 2.48
CA CYS A 325 9.19 47.49 1.58
C CYS A 325 8.57 47.87 0.22
N LEU A 326 8.97 47.20 -0.86
CA LEU A 326 8.34 47.37 -2.17
C LEU A 326 7.25 46.31 -2.32
N ARG A 327 6.04 46.72 -2.72
CA ARG A 327 4.89 45.84 -2.95
C ARG A 327 4.48 45.90 -4.42
N ALA A 328 4.12 44.76 -5.00
CA ALA A 328 3.41 44.75 -6.28
C ALA A 328 1.99 45.30 -6.08
N LYS A 329 1.46 46.01 -7.08
CA LYS A 329 0.08 46.50 -7.11
C LYS A 329 -0.72 45.55 -8.01
N ILE A 330 -1.53 44.69 -7.40
CA ILE A 330 -2.21 43.59 -8.09
C ILE A 330 -3.72 43.70 -7.81
N ASP A 331 -4.23 43.03 -6.78
CA ASP A 331 -5.65 43.08 -6.39
C ASP A 331 -5.84 42.75 -4.91
N MET A 332 -6.05 43.77 -4.09
CA MET A 332 -6.36 43.61 -2.66
C MET A 332 -7.74 43.01 -2.38
N GLN A 333 -8.66 43.01 -3.33
CA GLN A 333 -9.97 42.35 -3.22
C GLN A 333 -9.91 40.86 -3.61
N SER A 334 -8.75 40.37 -4.07
CA SER A 334 -8.64 39.03 -4.63
C SER A 334 -9.04 37.94 -3.64
N ALA A 335 -9.82 36.96 -4.10
CA ALA A 335 -10.10 35.74 -3.33
C ALA A 335 -8.81 34.99 -2.96
N ASN A 336 -7.76 35.12 -3.77
CA ASN A 336 -6.44 34.58 -3.49
C ASN A 336 -5.59 35.57 -2.66
N GLY A 337 -5.28 35.21 -1.41
CA GLY A 337 -4.47 36.04 -0.50
C GLY A 337 -3.04 36.33 -0.99
N ALA A 338 -2.46 35.51 -1.87
CA ALA A 338 -1.14 35.77 -2.46
C ALA A 338 -1.15 36.93 -3.47
N MET A 339 -2.30 37.20 -4.10
CA MET A 339 -2.48 38.29 -5.07
C MET A 339 -2.79 39.64 -4.42
N ARG A 340 -2.96 39.69 -3.09
CA ARG A 340 -3.26 40.92 -2.34
C ARG A 340 -1.99 41.72 -2.05
N ASP A 341 -1.61 42.57 -3.01
CA ASP A 341 -0.42 43.44 -3.03
C ASP A 341 0.79 42.86 -2.27
N PRO A 342 1.38 41.76 -2.77
CA PRO A 342 2.47 41.06 -2.10
C PRO A 342 3.75 41.90 -2.10
N THR A 343 4.48 41.83 -0.99
CA THR A 343 5.84 42.38 -0.87
C THR A 343 6.78 41.68 -1.86
N ILE A 344 7.46 42.45 -2.71
CA ILE A 344 8.41 41.95 -3.73
C ILE A 344 9.87 42.22 -3.35
N PHE A 345 10.16 43.29 -2.61
CA PHE A 345 11.49 43.57 -2.02
C PHE A 345 11.38 44.01 -0.56
N ARG A 346 12.43 43.69 0.22
CA ARG A 346 12.62 44.05 1.63
C ARG A 346 13.97 44.76 1.78
N CYS A 347 14.04 45.83 2.57
CA CYS A 347 15.33 46.38 2.98
C CYS A 347 15.92 45.54 4.14
N LYS A 348 17.24 45.33 4.14
CA LYS A 348 18.00 44.63 5.18
C LYS A 348 19.38 45.28 5.37
N SER A 349 19.81 45.30 6.62
CA SER A 349 21.09 45.88 7.05
C SER A 349 22.27 44.92 6.88
N GLU A 350 21.98 43.63 7.01
CA GLU A 350 22.89 42.49 7.05
C GLU A 350 23.77 42.40 5.80
N SER A 351 24.97 41.84 5.94
CA SER A 351 25.84 41.54 4.79
C SER A 351 25.45 40.19 4.18
N HIS A 352 25.38 40.13 2.86
CA HIS A 352 25.22 38.89 2.12
C HIS A 352 26.56 38.16 2.02
N ILE A 353 26.55 36.83 2.00
CA ILE A 353 27.79 36.03 1.95
C ILE A 353 28.55 36.29 0.64
N ARG A 354 27.89 36.04 -0.50
CA ARG A 354 28.48 36.23 -1.84
C ARG A 354 28.63 37.68 -2.28
N THR A 355 27.63 38.53 -2.04
CA THR A 355 27.57 39.91 -2.57
C THR A 355 27.97 40.99 -1.55
N GLY A 356 28.37 40.59 -0.34
CA GLY A 356 28.82 41.49 0.71
C GLY A 356 27.77 42.55 1.06
N THR A 357 28.21 43.80 1.10
CA THR A 357 27.36 44.97 1.34
C THR A 357 26.94 45.71 0.07
N LYS A 358 27.09 45.11 -1.14
CA LYS A 358 26.73 45.77 -2.42
C LYS A 358 25.27 46.23 -2.46
N TYR A 359 24.37 45.47 -1.84
CA TYR A 359 22.93 45.71 -1.85
C TYR A 359 22.40 45.96 -0.43
N LYS A 360 21.29 46.71 -0.33
CA LYS A 360 20.50 46.88 0.90
C LYS A 360 19.01 46.56 0.73
N ALA A 361 18.49 46.56 -0.49
CA ALA A 361 17.21 45.95 -0.81
C ALA A 361 17.44 44.56 -1.42
N TYR A 362 16.75 43.54 -0.89
CA TYR A 362 16.81 42.16 -1.37
C TYR A 362 15.43 41.70 -1.86
N PRO A 363 15.35 40.96 -2.99
CA PRO A 363 14.08 40.48 -3.50
C PRO A 363 13.49 39.40 -2.58
N THR A 364 12.20 39.18 -2.72
CA THR A 364 11.51 38.01 -2.15
C THR A 364 11.55 36.83 -3.13
N TYR A 365 11.42 35.61 -2.61
CA TYR A 365 11.35 34.38 -3.41
C TYR A 365 10.30 34.48 -4.52
N ASP A 366 9.11 35.00 -4.20
CA ASP A 366 7.98 35.06 -5.14
C ASP A 366 8.22 36.02 -6.31
N PHE A 367 9.12 37.01 -6.14
CA PHE A 367 9.54 37.93 -7.20
C PHE A 367 10.78 37.43 -7.95
N ALA A 368 11.79 36.92 -7.23
CA ALA A 368 13.02 36.44 -7.83
C ALA A 368 12.84 35.15 -8.65
N CYS A 369 12.06 34.19 -8.16
CA CYS A 369 11.87 32.89 -8.81
C CYS A 369 11.35 32.99 -10.26
N PRO A 370 10.30 33.78 -10.61
CA PRO A 370 9.84 33.92 -12.00
C PRO A 370 10.84 34.62 -12.92
N ILE A 371 11.62 35.58 -12.40
CA ILE A 371 12.66 36.26 -13.16
C ILE A 371 13.78 35.27 -13.48
N VAL A 372 14.36 34.62 -12.46
CA VAL A 372 15.53 33.76 -12.63
C VAL A 372 15.19 32.46 -13.35
N ASP A 373 14.05 31.81 -13.08
CA ASP A 373 13.60 30.65 -13.88
C ASP A 373 13.41 31.01 -15.37
N SER A 374 13.01 32.26 -15.68
CA SER A 374 12.90 32.73 -17.06
C SER A 374 14.26 33.00 -17.71
N LEU A 375 15.16 33.73 -17.03
CA LEU A 375 16.52 34.05 -17.52
C LEU A 375 17.41 32.81 -17.65
N GLU A 376 17.25 31.82 -16.77
CA GLU A 376 17.95 30.53 -16.87
C GLU A 376 17.35 29.58 -17.92
N GLY A 377 16.20 29.94 -18.50
CA GLY A 377 15.53 29.17 -19.53
C GLY A 377 14.80 27.92 -19.03
N VAL A 378 14.51 27.81 -17.73
CA VAL A 378 13.73 26.71 -17.12
C VAL A 378 12.44 26.50 -17.92
N THR A 379 12.10 25.27 -18.27
CA THR A 379 10.81 24.97 -18.94
C THR A 379 9.82 24.33 -17.98
N HIS A 380 10.32 23.65 -16.93
CA HIS A 380 9.50 22.95 -15.95
C HIS A 380 9.96 23.29 -14.53
N ALA A 381 9.12 24.02 -13.81
CA ALA A 381 9.37 24.49 -12.45
C ALA A 381 8.73 23.54 -11.43
N LEU A 382 9.48 22.52 -11.02
CA LEU A 382 9.00 21.56 -10.02
C LEU A 382 8.98 22.19 -8.62
N ARG A 383 7.82 22.20 -7.96
CA ARG A 383 7.65 22.74 -6.58
C ARG A 383 6.62 21.96 -5.76
N THR A 384 6.55 22.23 -4.46
CA THR A 384 5.60 21.55 -3.57
C THR A 384 4.22 22.21 -3.61
N THR A 385 3.15 21.43 -3.40
CA THR A 385 1.74 21.87 -3.43
C THR A 385 1.37 22.96 -2.39
N GLU A 386 2.29 23.32 -1.48
CA GLU A 386 2.10 24.47 -0.57
C GLU A 386 2.29 25.84 -1.25
N TYR A 387 2.84 25.85 -2.47
CA TYR A 387 3.00 27.06 -3.28
C TYR A 387 1.86 27.29 -4.28
N HIS A 388 0.81 26.46 -4.28
CA HIS A 388 -0.29 26.49 -5.27
C HIS A 388 -0.87 27.90 -5.47
N ASP A 389 -1.22 28.58 -4.37
CA ASP A 389 -1.81 29.92 -4.38
C ASP A 389 -0.86 30.99 -4.97
N ARG A 390 0.44 30.69 -5.08
CA ARG A 390 1.47 31.57 -5.65
C ARG A 390 1.74 31.28 -7.13
N ASP A 391 1.12 30.27 -7.73
CA ASP A 391 1.24 30.00 -9.18
C ASP A 391 0.65 31.16 -10.03
N PRO A 392 -0.53 31.74 -9.71
CA PRO A 392 -1.04 32.93 -10.42
C PRO A 392 -0.13 34.15 -10.25
N GLN A 393 0.48 34.31 -9.07
CA GLN A 393 1.41 35.41 -8.77
C GLN A 393 2.69 35.31 -9.61
N TYR A 394 3.22 34.09 -9.76
CA TYR A 394 4.36 33.80 -10.64
C TYR A 394 4.06 34.22 -12.08
N TYR A 395 2.91 33.80 -12.62
CA TYR A 395 2.55 34.11 -14.01
C TYR A 395 2.32 35.61 -14.24
N TRP A 396 1.69 36.30 -13.30
CA TRP A 396 1.52 37.76 -13.33
C TRP A 396 2.87 38.49 -13.47
N PHE A 397 3.91 38.08 -12.73
CA PHE A 397 5.25 38.66 -12.88
C PHE A 397 5.84 38.38 -14.26
N THR A 398 5.76 37.14 -14.77
CA THR A 398 6.32 36.81 -16.10
C THR A 398 5.63 37.55 -17.25
N GLU A 399 4.33 37.84 -17.12
CA GLU A 399 3.55 38.62 -18.09
C GLU A 399 3.89 40.11 -18.00
N LYS A 400 3.77 40.73 -16.81
CA LYS A 400 4.00 42.18 -16.60
C LYS A 400 5.43 42.62 -16.93
N LEU A 401 6.42 41.78 -16.58
CA LEU A 401 7.82 42.08 -16.82
C LEU A 401 8.25 41.81 -18.27
N ASN A 402 7.41 41.10 -19.06
CA ASN A 402 7.65 40.76 -20.48
C ASN A 402 8.96 39.99 -20.73
N ILE A 403 9.43 39.20 -19.76
CA ILE A 403 10.74 38.52 -19.80
C ILE A 403 10.75 37.36 -20.82
N ARG A 404 9.58 36.77 -21.10
CA ARG A 404 9.46 35.57 -21.92
C ARG A 404 8.10 35.46 -22.62
N THR A 405 7.77 36.44 -23.45
CA THR A 405 6.52 36.45 -24.24
C THR A 405 6.50 35.35 -25.29
N PRO A 406 5.34 34.71 -25.56
CA PRO A 406 5.17 33.83 -26.71
C PRO A 406 5.36 34.60 -28.03
N ALA A 407 6.10 34.01 -28.98
CA ALA A 407 6.25 34.60 -30.31
C ALA A 407 4.95 34.41 -31.12
N PRO A 408 4.41 35.43 -31.81
CA PRO A 408 3.19 35.28 -32.62
C PRO A 408 3.27 34.23 -33.74
N THR A 409 4.48 33.81 -34.10
CA THR A 409 4.79 32.84 -35.16
C THR A 409 5.07 31.43 -34.66
N ASP A 410 5.27 31.22 -33.36
CA ASP A 410 5.55 29.90 -32.77
C ASP A 410 4.89 29.78 -31.38
N PRO A 411 3.75 29.07 -31.27
CA PRO A 411 3.05 28.90 -30.01
C PRO A 411 3.73 27.90 -29.05
N THR A 412 4.90 27.33 -29.37
CA THR A 412 5.57 26.37 -28.47
C THR A 412 6.44 27.03 -27.39
N ILE A 413 6.74 28.32 -27.51
CA ILE A 413 7.48 29.06 -26.48
C ILE A 413 6.48 29.58 -25.43
N HIS A 414 6.50 28.94 -24.25
CA HIS A 414 5.63 29.28 -23.12
C HIS A 414 6.43 29.67 -21.87
N PHE A 415 5.75 30.34 -20.94
CA PHE A 415 6.22 30.53 -19.57
C PHE A 415 6.54 29.17 -18.91
N PRO A 416 7.48 29.12 -17.94
CA PRO A 416 7.82 27.87 -17.25
C PRO A 416 6.57 27.19 -16.67
N HIS A 417 6.37 25.91 -16.98
CA HIS A 417 5.23 25.15 -16.49
C HIS A 417 5.44 24.83 -15.00
N MET A 418 4.57 25.38 -14.13
CA MET A 418 4.54 24.99 -12.72
C MET A 418 4.10 23.53 -12.62
N TYR A 419 4.92 22.69 -11.99
CA TYR A 419 4.61 21.27 -11.82
C TYR A 419 4.72 20.85 -10.36
N GLU A 420 3.55 20.78 -9.71
CA GLU A 420 3.44 20.56 -8.28
C GLU A 420 3.49 19.07 -7.90
N TYR A 421 4.10 18.77 -6.76
CA TYR A 421 4.06 17.46 -6.11
C TYR A 421 3.85 17.58 -4.60
N SER A 422 3.30 16.54 -3.97
CA SER A 422 3.14 16.48 -2.52
C SER A 422 4.47 16.48 -1.78
N ARG A 423 4.54 17.14 -0.62
CA ARG A 423 5.65 16.91 0.32
C ARG A 423 5.69 15.45 0.78
N LEU A 424 6.90 14.95 1.03
CA LEU A 424 7.06 13.71 1.79
C LEU A 424 6.76 14.01 3.27
N ALA A 425 5.78 13.32 3.84
CA ALA A 425 5.49 13.32 5.28
C ALA A 425 5.67 11.89 5.81
N LEU A 426 6.48 11.73 6.85
CA LEU A 426 6.79 10.43 7.46
C LEU A 426 6.27 10.38 8.89
N GLN A 427 5.78 9.20 9.29
CA GLN A 427 5.36 8.96 10.67
C GLN A 427 6.56 9.05 11.64
N HIS A 428 6.28 9.45 12.88
CA HIS A 428 7.26 9.56 13.96
C HIS A 428 8.47 10.44 13.61
N THR A 429 8.27 11.45 12.76
CA THR A 429 9.37 12.21 12.14
C THR A 429 8.97 13.65 11.84
N ILE A 430 9.95 14.56 11.96
CA ILE A 430 9.78 15.99 11.72
C ILE A 430 10.83 16.43 10.70
N LEU A 431 10.40 17.11 9.63
CA LEU A 431 11.28 17.60 8.57
C LEU A 431 11.49 19.13 8.60
N SER A 432 10.97 19.84 9.60
CA SER A 432 11.23 21.28 9.73
C SER A 432 12.68 21.52 10.16
N LYS A 433 13.49 22.20 9.32
CA LYS A 433 14.90 22.53 9.63
C LYS A 433 15.08 23.09 11.05
N ARG A 434 14.20 24.03 11.49
CA ARG A 434 14.23 24.62 12.84
C ARG A 434 13.96 23.61 13.96
N ARG A 435 13.03 22.67 13.76
CA ARG A 435 12.75 21.62 14.76
C ARG A 435 13.86 20.55 14.78
N LEU A 436 14.55 20.32 13.66
CA LEU A 436 15.70 19.42 13.56
C LEU A 436 16.97 20.00 14.19
N ALA A 437 17.29 21.26 13.93
CA ALA A 437 18.42 21.95 14.56
C ALA A 437 18.34 21.87 16.09
N TRP A 438 17.15 22.10 16.65
CA TRP A 438 16.87 21.97 18.08
C TRP A 438 17.26 20.60 18.67
N PHE A 439 17.09 19.47 17.96
CA PHE A 439 17.54 18.17 18.48
C PHE A 439 19.07 18.08 18.65
N VAL A 440 19.82 18.70 17.73
CA VAL A 440 21.28 18.79 17.78
C VAL A 440 21.72 19.79 18.87
N GLU A 441 21.09 20.97 18.93
CA GLU A 441 21.35 22.02 19.92
C GLU A 441 21.09 21.56 21.37
N GLN A 442 20.19 20.60 21.59
CA GLN A 442 19.92 20.02 22.92
C GLN A 442 20.73 18.75 23.22
N GLY A 443 21.59 18.28 22.31
CA GLY A 443 22.37 17.05 22.50
C GLY A 443 21.53 15.78 22.60
N LEU A 444 20.33 15.76 22.01
CA LEU A 444 19.45 14.59 21.98
C LEU A 444 19.83 13.60 20.86
N VAL A 445 20.62 14.08 19.89
CA VAL A 445 21.26 13.32 18.81
C VAL A 445 22.74 13.66 18.76
N ASP A 446 23.56 12.73 18.24
CA ASP A 446 25.02 12.84 18.20
C ASP A 446 25.49 13.94 17.22
N GLY A 447 24.66 14.27 16.22
CA GLY A 447 24.96 15.25 15.17
C GLY A 447 23.87 15.30 14.08
N TRP A 448 24.16 16.01 12.98
CA TRP A 448 23.28 16.06 11.81
C TRP A 448 23.31 14.77 10.97
N ASP A 449 24.33 13.94 11.13
CA ASP A 449 24.51 12.63 10.49
C ASP A 449 24.04 11.45 11.37
N ASP A 450 23.42 11.73 12.52
CA ASP A 450 22.93 10.70 13.45
C ASP A 450 21.93 9.74 12.77
N PRO A 451 22.07 8.40 12.93
CA PRO A 451 21.15 7.40 12.37
C PRO A 451 19.65 7.58 12.68
N ARG A 452 19.32 8.31 13.76
CA ARG A 452 17.94 8.62 14.16
C ARG A 452 17.37 9.84 13.41
N MET A 453 18.22 10.66 12.79
CA MET A 453 17.83 11.87 12.06
C MET A 453 17.32 11.54 10.65
N PRO A 454 16.28 12.24 10.15
CA PRO A 454 15.76 12.08 8.79
C PRO A 454 16.60 12.82 7.73
N THR A 455 17.82 13.26 8.09
CA THR A 455 18.80 13.86 7.17
C THR A 455 19.27 12.85 6.13
N VAL A 456 19.81 13.33 5.01
CA VAL A 456 20.41 12.44 4.00
C VAL A 456 21.54 11.61 4.63
N ARG A 457 22.45 12.26 5.36
CA ARG A 457 23.55 11.58 6.06
C ARG A 457 23.07 10.58 7.11
N GLY A 458 22.09 10.96 7.95
CA GLY A 458 21.53 10.08 8.98
C GLY A 458 20.94 8.78 8.42
N VAL A 459 20.08 8.87 7.40
CA VAL A 459 19.48 7.66 6.81
C VAL A 459 20.50 6.79 6.07
N LEU A 460 21.48 7.40 5.38
CA LEU A 460 22.55 6.67 4.71
C LEU A 460 23.50 5.98 5.73
N ARG A 461 23.87 6.67 6.82
CA ARG A 461 24.66 6.11 7.94
C ARG A 461 23.92 4.98 8.69
N ARG A 462 22.58 5.04 8.74
CA ARG A 462 21.71 3.93 9.19
C ARG A 462 21.59 2.78 8.16
N GLY A 463 22.27 2.86 7.02
CA GLY A 463 22.31 1.80 6.00
C GLY A 463 21.15 1.82 5.01
N LEU A 464 20.44 2.95 4.84
CA LEU A 464 19.61 3.15 3.65
C LEU A 464 20.51 3.26 2.42
N THR A 465 20.30 2.42 1.41
CA THR A 465 21.02 2.53 0.14
C THR A 465 20.44 3.64 -0.72
N LEU A 466 21.29 4.32 -1.50
CA LEU A 466 20.85 5.31 -2.48
C LEU A 466 19.82 4.72 -3.45
N GLU A 467 20.04 3.51 -3.96
CA GLU A 467 19.09 2.87 -4.88
C GLU A 467 17.76 2.51 -4.19
N GLY A 468 17.77 2.11 -2.91
CA GLY A 468 16.54 1.90 -2.12
C GLY A 468 15.74 3.20 -1.95
N LEU A 469 16.41 4.30 -1.59
CA LEU A 469 15.81 5.63 -1.49
C LEU A 469 15.29 6.14 -2.85
N ARG A 470 16.07 5.93 -3.92
CA ARG A 470 15.73 6.31 -5.29
C ARG A 470 14.52 5.55 -5.80
N GLN A 471 14.47 4.23 -5.62
CA GLN A 471 13.29 3.42 -5.98
C GLN A 471 12.05 3.79 -5.17
N PHE A 472 12.19 4.11 -3.87
CA PHE A 472 11.06 4.61 -3.07
C PHE A 472 10.53 5.96 -3.60
N ILE A 473 11.39 6.92 -3.91
CA ILE A 473 10.99 8.23 -4.48
C ILE A 473 10.36 8.04 -5.86
N ILE A 474 10.91 7.14 -6.68
CA ILE A 474 10.36 6.79 -8.00
C ILE A 474 8.99 6.10 -7.87
N ALA A 475 8.78 5.26 -6.85
CA ALA A 475 7.50 4.61 -6.57
C ALA A 475 6.44 5.57 -6.02
N GLN A 476 6.83 6.61 -5.28
CA GLN A 476 5.92 7.69 -4.91
C GLN A 476 5.53 8.55 -6.12
N GLY A 477 6.49 8.78 -7.02
CA GLY A 477 6.32 9.64 -8.19
C GLY A 477 5.95 11.09 -7.83
N SER A 478 5.40 11.80 -8.81
CA SER A 478 5.03 13.22 -8.69
C SER A 478 3.56 13.45 -8.31
N SER A 479 2.98 12.58 -7.48
CA SER A 479 1.59 12.72 -7.01
C SER A 479 1.39 14.02 -6.20
N LYS A 480 0.37 14.80 -6.53
CA LYS A 480 -0.08 15.98 -5.75
C LYS A 480 -0.76 15.61 -4.43
N SER A 481 -1.24 14.37 -4.27
CA SER A 481 -1.95 13.95 -3.06
C SER A 481 -0.99 13.86 -1.86
N ASN A 482 -1.28 14.62 -0.81
CA ASN A 482 -0.58 14.48 0.47
C ASN A 482 -0.88 13.09 1.05
N VAL A 483 0.15 12.26 1.21
CA VAL A 483 0.04 10.89 1.75
C VAL A 483 1.10 10.72 2.82
N HIS A 484 0.64 10.45 4.04
CA HIS A 484 1.51 10.11 5.16
C HIS A 484 2.12 8.73 4.92
N MET A 485 3.44 8.64 4.94
CA MET A 485 4.19 7.41 4.70
C MET A 485 4.76 6.84 6.00
N ASP A 486 4.86 5.53 6.03
CA ASP A 486 5.55 4.79 7.07
C ASP A 486 7.01 4.58 6.65
N TRP A 487 7.93 4.63 7.60
CA TRP A 487 9.33 4.25 7.39
C TRP A 487 9.46 2.79 6.93
N ASP A 488 8.56 1.89 7.36
CA ASP A 488 8.54 0.49 6.92
C ASP A 488 8.54 0.37 5.39
N LYS A 489 7.90 1.31 4.68
CA LYS A 489 7.89 1.33 3.20
C LYS A 489 9.27 1.62 2.61
N ILE A 490 10.00 2.59 3.16
CA ILE A 490 11.35 2.95 2.71
C ILE A 490 12.30 1.77 2.96
N TRP A 491 12.25 1.20 4.17
CA TRP A 491 13.07 0.06 4.54
C TRP A 491 12.72 -1.21 3.75
N ALA A 492 11.46 -1.43 3.39
CA ALA A 492 11.04 -2.51 2.51
C ALA A 492 11.53 -2.34 1.05
N PHE A 493 11.77 -1.11 0.56
CA PHE A 493 12.51 -0.91 -0.70
C PHE A 493 13.99 -1.21 -0.51
N ASN A 494 14.62 -0.70 0.56
CA ASN A 494 16.03 -0.95 0.86
C ASN A 494 16.36 -2.46 0.93
N ARG A 495 15.54 -3.23 1.65
CA ARG A 495 15.69 -4.68 1.82
C ARG A 495 15.65 -5.46 0.49
N LYS A 496 14.87 -4.99 -0.52
CA LYS A 496 14.86 -5.60 -1.87
C LYS A 496 16.22 -5.48 -2.57
N ILE A 497 16.96 -4.39 -2.30
CA ILE A 497 18.31 -4.16 -2.83
C ILE A 497 19.34 -4.97 -2.04
N LEU A 498 19.22 -5.03 -0.72
CA LEU A 498 20.21 -5.66 0.17
C LEU A 498 20.16 -7.20 0.16
N ASP A 499 18.97 -7.83 0.26
CA ASP A 499 18.86 -9.29 0.44
C ASP A 499 19.58 -10.13 -0.65
N PRO A 500 19.59 -9.77 -1.95
CA PRO A 500 20.25 -10.56 -2.99
C PRO A 500 21.79 -10.46 -3.07
N VAL A 501 22.42 -9.53 -2.34
CA VAL A 501 23.87 -9.21 -2.50
C VAL A 501 24.67 -9.22 -1.21
N VAL A 502 24.04 -8.97 -0.06
CA VAL A 502 24.73 -8.77 1.22
C VAL A 502 25.39 -10.06 1.75
N PRO A 503 26.64 -10.03 2.27
CA PRO A 503 27.28 -11.18 2.91
C PRO A 503 26.61 -11.54 4.25
N ARG A 504 26.56 -12.83 4.56
CA ARG A 504 25.95 -13.40 5.78
C ARG A 504 27.01 -13.76 6.81
N MET A 505 26.88 -13.22 8.02
CA MET A 505 27.79 -13.43 9.15
C MET A 505 27.00 -13.81 10.41
N THR A 506 27.72 -14.17 11.48
CA THR A 506 27.13 -14.60 12.75
C THR A 506 27.62 -13.69 13.88
N ALA A 507 26.73 -13.35 14.80
CA ALA A 507 27.09 -12.80 16.11
C ALA A 507 26.08 -13.30 17.13
N LEU A 508 26.54 -13.55 18.36
CA LEU A 508 25.76 -14.06 19.47
C LEU A 508 25.77 -13.02 20.59
N VAL A 509 24.61 -12.65 21.14
CA VAL A 509 24.52 -11.69 22.26
C VAL A 509 25.29 -12.26 23.46
N LYS A 510 26.25 -11.48 23.97
CA LYS A 510 27.24 -11.91 24.97
C LYS A 510 26.59 -12.22 26.32
N GLN A 511 25.49 -11.54 26.65
CA GLN A 511 24.65 -11.85 27.80
C GLN A 511 23.83 -13.11 27.52
N GLY A 512 24.27 -14.24 28.07
CA GLY A 512 23.62 -15.54 27.86
C GLY A 512 24.12 -16.27 26.61
N VAL A 513 25.42 -16.50 26.51
CA VAL A 513 25.97 -17.58 25.65
C VAL A 513 26.13 -18.88 26.45
N VAL A 514 25.89 -20.02 25.80
CA VAL A 514 26.00 -21.37 26.37
C VAL A 514 27.06 -22.16 25.60
N LYS A 515 27.96 -22.84 26.32
CA LYS A 515 28.99 -23.69 25.72
C LYS A 515 28.41 -25.03 25.26
N VAL A 516 28.80 -25.48 24.09
CA VAL A 516 28.31 -26.71 23.46
C VAL A 516 29.47 -27.55 22.98
N ARG A 517 29.55 -28.80 23.42
CA ARG A 517 30.58 -29.75 23.00
C ARG A 517 30.05 -30.66 21.88
N VAL A 518 30.64 -30.56 20.69
CA VAL A 518 30.34 -31.42 19.55
C VAL A 518 31.24 -32.65 19.60
N ILE A 519 30.69 -33.74 20.13
CA ILE A 519 31.25 -35.09 20.09
C ILE A 519 31.45 -35.48 18.61
N ASN A 520 32.59 -36.12 18.34
CA ASN A 520 33.11 -36.50 17.02
C ASN A 520 33.63 -35.37 16.12
N ALA A 521 33.50 -34.10 16.50
CA ALA A 521 34.06 -32.99 15.71
C ALA A 521 35.60 -33.01 15.67
N GLU A 522 36.14 -32.71 14.49
CA GLU A 522 37.56 -32.44 14.25
C GLU A 522 37.82 -30.93 14.24
N VAL A 523 39.03 -30.51 14.61
CA VAL A 523 39.45 -29.12 14.43
C VAL A 523 39.94 -28.93 13.00
N LYS A 524 39.22 -28.13 12.20
CA LYS A 524 39.60 -27.81 10.81
C LYS A 524 38.98 -26.51 10.31
N GLU A 525 39.66 -25.84 9.41
CA GLU A 525 39.07 -24.75 8.62
C GLU A 525 38.36 -25.30 7.38
N GLY A 526 37.28 -24.65 6.96
CA GLY A 526 36.61 -24.86 5.67
C GLY A 526 36.19 -23.55 5.04
N GLN A 527 35.62 -23.62 3.85
CA GLN A 527 35.15 -22.46 3.09
C GLN A 527 33.67 -22.60 2.76
N VAL A 528 32.88 -21.55 3.00
CA VAL A 528 31.43 -21.52 2.78
C VAL A 528 31.00 -20.24 2.06
N ALA A 529 29.90 -20.29 1.30
CA ALA A 529 29.44 -19.14 0.53
C ALA A 529 29.04 -17.96 1.44
N LYS A 530 29.51 -16.75 1.12
CA LYS A 530 29.11 -15.51 1.79
C LYS A 530 27.61 -15.25 1.65
N HIS A 531 26.97 -15.73 0.59
CA HIS A 531 25.51 -15.65 0.43
C HIS A 531 24.93 -16.99 -0.07
N PRO A 532 24.01 -17.63 0.68
CA PRO A 532 23.48 -18.97 0.33
C PRO A 532 22.76 -19.10 -1.02
N LYS A 533 22.34 -18.00 -1.66
CA LYS A 533 21.61 -17.99 -2.94
C LYS A 533 22.39 -17.31 -4.08
N ASN A 534 23.51 -16.66 -3.79
CA ASN A 534 24.28 -15.89 -4.78
C ASN A 534 25.78 -16.18 -4.64
N PRO A 535 26.31 -17.15 -5.40
CA PRO A 535 27.74 -17.49 -5.38
C PRO A 535 28.67 -16.33 -5.77
N SER A 536 28.18 -15.29 -6.47
CA SER A 536 29.03 -14.17 -6.91
C SER A 536 29.53 -13.27 -5.77
N VAL A 537 28.92 -13.34 -4.59
CA VAL A 537 29.39 -12.67 -3.35
C VAL A 537 30.67 -13.33 -2.79
N GLY A 538 31.04 -14.50 -3.30
CA GLY A 538 32.27 -15.23 -2.97
C GLY A 538 32.15 -16.13 -1.73
N MET A 539 33.30 -16.64 -1.28
CA MET A 539 33.41 -17.54 -0.13
C MET A 539 33.96 -16.80 1.09
N LYS A 540 33.78 -17.38 2.27
CA LYS A 540 34.42 -16.98 3.53
C LYS A 540 34.92 -18.21 4.30
N PRO A 541 35.99 -18.09 5.11
CA PRO A 541 36.40 -19.13 6.03
C PRO A 541 35.34 -19.39 7.10
N ILE A 542 35.34 -20.63 7.60
CA ILE A 542 34.59 -21.08 8.78
C ILE A 542 35.43 -22.11 9.52
N TRP A 543 35.47 -22.01 10.85
CA TRP A 543 36.29 -22.87 11.69
C TRP A 543 35.41 -23.86 12.45
N TYR A 544 35.71 -25.14 12.30
CA TYR A 544 35.06 -26.23 13.02
C TYR A 544 35.97 -26.69 14.14
N CYS A 545 35.41 -26.97 15.31
CA CYS A 545 36.14 -27.44 16.49
C CYS A 545 35.19 -28.16 17.47
N LYS A 546 35.73 -28.70 18.57
CA LYS A 546 34.95 -29.51 19.52
C LYS A 546 34.07 -28.70 20.46
N ASP A 547 34.40 -27.44 20.72
CA ASP A 547 33.69 -26.58 21.67
C ASP A 547 33.23 -25.31 20.95
N ILE A 548 31.92 -25.05 20.99
CA ILE A 548 31.26 -23.95 20.28
C ILE A 548 30.31 -23.20 21.22
N LEU A 549 29.92 -21.99 20.82
CA LEU A 549 28.97 -21.14 21.53
C LEU A 549 27.62 -21.10 20.81
N LEU A 550 26.53 -21.12 21.58
CA LEU A 550 25.15 -20.83 21.16
C LEU A 550 24.54 -19.72 22.04
N GLU A 551 23.47 -19.07 21.59
CA GLU A 551 22.66 -18.20 22.45
C GLU A 551 21.80 -19.01 23.43
N ILE A 552 21.55 -18.47 24.62
CA ILE A 552 20.73 -19.10 25.65
C ILE A 552 19.28 -19.30 25.21
N ALA A 553 18.75 -18.45 24.32
CA ALA A 553 17.41 -18.62 23.74
C ALA A 553 17.33 -19.88 22.87
N ASP A 554 18.35 -20.11 22.04
CA ASP A 554 18.49 -21.34 21.25
C ASP A 554 18.69 -22.54 22.18
N ALA A 555 19.61 -22.45 23.16
CA ALA A 555 19.88 -23.53 24.09
C ALA A 555 18.66 -23.93 24.94
N LYS A 556 17.87 -22.95 25.42
CA LYS A 556 16.59 -23.15 26.13
C LYS A 556 15.54 -23.89 25.28
N SER A 557 15.67 -23.89 23.96
CA SER A 557 14.76 -24.61 23.04
C SER A 557 15.15 -26.07 22.79
N LEU A 558 16.34 -26.50 23.22
CA LEU A 558 16.87 -27.83 22.95
C LEU A 558 16.33 -28.90 23.90
N THR A 559 16.14 -30.11 23.37
CA THR A 559 15.75 -31.29 24.14
C THR A 559 16.64 -32.47 23.76
N ARG A 560 17.03 -33.30 24.74
CA ARG A 560 17.84 -34.50 24.49
C ARG A 560 17.20 -35.40 23.41
N GLY A 561 17.99 -35.81 22.42
CA GLY A 561 17.55 -36.58 21.25
C GLY A 561 16.98 -35.76 20.09
N CYS A 562 16.86 -34.41 20.18
CA CYS A 562 16.46 -33.62 19.02
C CYS A 562 17.60 -33.49 18.00
N ARG A 563 17.24 -33.44 16.71
CA ARG A 563 18.17 -33.12 15.62
C ARG A 563 18.00 -31.67 15.18
N VAL A 564 19.13 -30.98 15.08
CA VAL A 564 19.23 -29.56 14.72
C VAL A 564 20.21 -29.41 13.55
N VAL A 565 20.09 -28.31 12.80
CA VAL A 565 21.05 -27.92 11.76
C VAL A 565 21.96 -26.86 12.35
N LEU A 566 23.24 -27.18 12.56
CA LEU A 566 24.27 -26.19 12.79
C LEU A 566 24.52 -25.50 11.45
N VAL A 567 24.15 -24.22 11.33
CA VAL A 567 24.16 -23.54 10.02
C VAL A 567 25.57 -23.52 9.45
N ASN A 568 25.69 -23.75 8.14
CA ASN A 568 26.94 -23.94 7.40
C ASN A 568 27.81 -25.14 7.82
N TRP A 569 27.38 -26.00 8.74
CA TRP A 569 28.13 -27.20 9.17
C TRP A 569 27.43 -28.51 8.81
N GLY A 570 26.17 -28.71 9.25
CA GLY A 570 25.45 -29.96 9.04
C GLY A 570 24.41 -30.25 10.12
N VAL A 571 23.91 -31.49 10.15
CA VAL A 571 22.97 -31.94 11.19
C VAL A 571 23.75 -32.44 12.41
N ALA A 572 23.31 -32.02 13.60
CA ALA A 572 23.78 -32.53 14.89
C ALA A 572 22.60 -33.05 15.72
N GLU A 573 22.86 -34.00 16.62
CA GLU A 573 21.87 -34.60 17.51
C GLU A 573 22.27 -34.35 18.98
N VAL A 574 21.34 -33.84 19.80
CA VAL A 574 21.62 -33.44 21.19
C VAL A 574 21.73 -34.67 22.09
N THR A 575 22.95 -35.07 22.47
CA THR A 575 23.20 -36.27 23.28
C THR A 575 23.04 -36.03 24.78
N ASN A 576 23.31 -34.81 25.26
CA ASN A 576 23.23 -34.44 26.67
C ASN A 576 22.94 -32.95 26.87
N ILE A 577 22.33 -32.58 28.00
CA ILE A 577 22.13 -31.18 28.42
C ILE A 577 22.42 -31.12 29.92
N LYS A 578 23.37 -30.30 30.34
CA LYS A 578 23.71 -30.08 31.75
C LYS A 578 23.05 -28.78 32.21
N VAL A 579 22.30 -28.89 33.30
CA VAL A 579 21.54 -27.80 33.91
C VAL A 579 22.00 -27.65 35.36
N ILE A 580 22.22 -26.42 35.80
CA ILE A 580 22.54 -26.11 37.21
C ILE A 580 21.51 -25.09 37.69
N GLY A 581 20.77 -25.44 38.74
CA GLY A 581 19.62 -24.65 39.18
C GLY A 581 18.49 -24.66 38.14
N ARG A 582 18.29 -23.55 37.44
CA ARG A 582 17.32 -23.41 36.33
C ARG A 582 17.97 -23.17 34.97
N ASP A 583 19.29 -23.01 34.92
CA ASP A 583 20.01 -22.51 33.76
C ASP A 583 20.85 -23.61 33.09
N ILE A 584 20.86 -23.60 31.75
CA ILE A 584 21.63 -24.57 30.95
C ILE A 584 23.08 -24.09 30.90
N THR A 585 24.00 -24.87 31.47
CA THR A 585 25.43 -24.49 31.57
C THR A 585 26.28 -25.11 30.46
N SER A 586 25.91 -26.28 29.94
CA SER A 586 26.52 -26.83 28.73
C SER A 586 25.63 -27.85 28.02
N VAL A 587 25.72 -27.91 26.70
CA VAL A 587 25.07 -28.94 25.87
C VAL A 587 26.13 -29.87 25.27
N GLU A 588 25.82 -31.14 25.05
CA GLU A 588 26.66 -32.06 24.28
C GLU A 588 25.86 -32.55 23.07
N MET A 589 26.49 -32.54 21.89
CA MET A 589 25.87 -32.92 20.62
C MET A 589 26.77 -33.93 19.88
N HIS A 590 26.20 -34.75 19.01
CA HIS A 590 26.93 -35.63 18.10
C HIS A 590 26.66 -35.20 16.65
N LEU A 591 27.70 -34.93 15.85
CA LEU A 591 27.52 -34.52 14.45
C LEU A 591 27.18 -35.74 13.58
N HIS A 592 26.26 -35.55 12.63
CA HIS A 592 25.89 -36.52 11.61
C HIS A 592 26.10 -35.89 10.22
N PRO A 593 27.35 -35.75 9.73
CA PRO A 593 27.65 -35.02 8.49
C PRO A 593 26.99 -35.63 7.24
N GLU A 594 26.72 -36.94 7.26
CA GLU A 594 26.02 -37.66 6.19
C GLU A 594 24.51 -37.32 6.08
N ASP A 595 23.90 -36.75 7.15
CA ASP A 595 22.47 -36.46 7.21
C ASP A 595 22.15 -35.13 6.49
N THR A 596 21.93 -35.21 5.19
CA THR A 596 21.53 -34.10 4.32
C THR A 596 20.05 -33.68 4.46
N THR A 597 19.28 -34.23 5.41
CA THR A 597 17.85 -33.93 5.55
C THR A 597 17.59 -32.69 6.42
N TYR A 598 17.80 -31.49 5.85
CA TYR A 598 17.64 -30.21 6.57
C TYR A 598 16.18 -29.82 6.89
N LYS A 599 15.20 -30.37 6.16
CA LYS A 599 13.80 -29.93 6.23
C LYS A 599 13.13 -30.40 7.54
N GLY A 600 12.62 -29.45 8.33
CA GLY A 600 11.88 -29.73 9.58
C GLY A 600 12.74 -29.78 10.85
N LYS A 601 14.04 -29.46 10.77
CA LYS A 601 14.96 -29.37 11.91
C LYS A 601 15.22 -27.88 12.25
N PRO A 602 15.34 -27.47 13.53
CA PRO A 602 15.72 -26.11 13.91
C PRO A 602 17.11 -25.74 13.40
N ALA A 603 17.30 -24.51 12.91
CA ALA A 603 18.57 -24.03 12.37
C ALA A 603 19.26 -23.07 13.36
N LEU A 604 20.39 -23.49 13.92
CA LEU A 604 21.09 -22.80 15.00
C LEU A 604 22.31 -22.03 14.47
N THR A 605 22.43 -20.77 14.91
CA THR A 605 23.62 -19.94 14.71
C THR A 605 24.62 -20.19 15.82
N TRP A 606 25.87 -20.47 15.46
CA TRP A 606 26.93 -20.88 16.39
C TRP A 606 28.25 -20.18 16.06
N LEU A 607 29.17 -20.15 17.02
CA LEU A 607 30.54 -19.67 16.86
C LEU A 607 31.54 -20.67 17.43
N ALA A 608 32.72 -20.82 16.81
CA ALA A 608 33.81 -21.63 17.32
C ALA A 608 34.48 -20.99 18.55
N GLU A 609 34.88 -21.80 19.53
CA GLU A 609 35.77 -21.38 20.61
C GLU A 609 37.18 -21.95 20.34
N LEU A 610 38.02 -21.18 19.66
CA LEU A 610 39.32 -21.63 19.15
C LEU A 610 40.35 -20.50 19.10
N ASP A 611 41.51 -20.67 19.76
CA ASP A 611 42.54 -19.63 19.89
C ASP A 611 43.13 -19.14 18.55
N THR A 612 43.13 -19.97 17.52
CA THR A 612 43.61 -19.61 16.17
C THR A 612 42.59 -18.83 15.34
N ALA A 613 41.36 -18.67 15.84
CA ALA A 613 40.28 -17.93 15.18
C ALA A 613 39.45 -17.16 16.24
N PRO A 614 40.05 -16.18 16.93
CA PRO A 614 39.41 -15.50 18.06
C PRO A 614 38.18 -14.69 17.63
N SER A 615 37.14 -14.75 18.44
CA SER A 615 35.88 -14.03 18.21
C SER A 615 36.04 -12.51 18.34
N VAL A 616 35.39 -11.75 17.46
CA VAL A 616 35.47 -10.28 17.43
C VAL A 616 34.53 -9.66 18.49
N PRO A 617 35.04 -8.83 19.42
CA PRO A 617 34.20 -8.01 20.29
C PRO A 617 33.31 -7.09 19.47
N THR A 618 31.99 -7.23 19.61
CA THR A 618 30.99 -6.57 18.77
C THR A 618 29.96 -5.85 19.64
N ILE A 619 29.42 -4.73 19.17
CA ILE A 619 28.27 -4.04 19.75
C ILE A 619 27.19 -3.92 18.67
N LEU A 620 25.99 -4.42 18.97
CA LEU A 620 24.80 -4.27 18.12
C LEU A 620 24.00 -3.07 18.62
N VAL A 621 23.78 -2.08 17.76
CA VAL A 621 23.03 -0.87 18.10
C VAL A 621 21.69 -0.88 17.38
N ARG A 622 20.59 -0.79 18.14
CA ARG A 622 19.21 -0.65 17.65
C ARG A 622 18.72 0.79 17.88
N PHE A 623 17.96 1.32 16.92
CA PHE A 623 17.48 2.71 16.95
C PHE A 623 15.96 2.81 16.84
N ASP A 624 15.33 3.48 17.79
CA ASP A 624 13.90 3.82 17.81
C ASP A 624 13.67 5.28 17.35
N TYR A 625 12.43 5.66 17.07
CA TYR A 625 12.09 6.98 16.52
C TYR A 625 12.27 8.11 17.54
N LEU A 626 12.76 9.28 17.09
CA LEU A 626 12.91 10.48 17.93
C LEU A 626 11.60 11.03 18.50
N ILE A 627 10.46 10.74 17.87
CA ILE A 627 9.12 11.20 18.28
C ILE A 627 8.21 9.99 18.54
N THR A 628 7.66 9.91 19.75
CA THR A 628 6.72 8.86 20.18
C THR A 628 5.36 8.92 19.48
N LYS A 629 4.90 10.13 19.11
CA LYS A 629 3.61 10.34 18.43
C LYS A 629 3.76 10.18 16.89
N PRO A 630 2.89 9.44 16.19
CA PRO A 630 3.00 9.26 14.74
C PRO A 630 2.97 10.57 13.94
N PHE A 631 2.18 11.56 14.38
CA PHE A 631 2.11 12.91 13.81
C PHE A 631 2.01 13.93 14.93
N VAL A 632 2.67 15.09 14.78
CA VAL A 632 2.52 16.25 15.66
C VAL A 632 1.78 17.32 14.86
N GLU A 633 0.66 17.81 15.39
CA GLU A 633 -0.15 18.82 14.73
C GLU A 633 0.52 20.21 14.74
N LYS A 634 -0.11 21.22 14.12
CA LYS A 634 0.48 22.57 14.05
C LYS A 634 0.43 23.30 15.39
N GLU A 635 -0.62 23.04 16.16
CA GLU A 635 -0.97 23.67 17.43
C GLU A 635 -0.25 23.03 18.63
N GLU A 636 0.35 21.86 18.43
CA GLU A 636 1.08 21.10 19.45
C GLU A 636 2.58 21.47 19.46
N ASP A 637 3.18 21.56 20.66
CA ASP A 637 4.63 21.56 20.75
C ASP A 637 5.17 20.13 20.60
N PHE A 638 6.17 19.99 19.73
CA PHE A 638 6.77 18.69 19.42
C PHE A 638 7.64 18.17 20.58
N LYS A 639 8.03 19.04 21.51
CA LYS A 639 8.86 18.71 22.67
C LYS A 639 8.17 17.72 23.62
N ASP A 640 6.85 17.77 23.71
CA ASP A 640 6.06 16.91 24.61
C ASP A 640 6.05 15.43 24.17
N PHE A 641 6.45 15.15 22.93
CA PHE A 641 6.41 13.82 22.32
C PHE A 641 7.80 13.20 22.09
N ILE A 642 8.87 13.79 22.62
CA ILE A 642 10.25 13.29 22.47
C ILE A 642 10.40 11.91 23.09
N ASN A 643 10.94 10.97 22.32
CA ASN A 643 11.37 9.68 22.83
C ASN A 643 12.75 9.81 23.49
N LYS A 644 12.87 9.33 24.73
CA LYS A 644 14.12 9.39 25.51
C LYS A 644 15.01 8.15 25.32
N ASN A 645 14.45 7.04 24.83
CA ASN A 645 15.13 5.74 24.75
C ASN A 645 15.35 5.33 23.28
N THR A 646 15.98 6.20 22.50
CA THR A 646 16.06 6.09 21.03
C THR A 646 17.25 5.28 20.51
N ARG A 647 18.14 4.83 21.40
CA ARG A 647 19.36 4.07 21.09
C ARG A 647 19.53 2.98 22.14
N ILE A 648 19.65 1.73 21.70
CA ILE A 648 19.80 0.54 22.55
C ILE A 648 21.05 -0.19 22.08
N GLU A 649 21.98 -0.49 22.98
CA GLU A 649 23.26 -1.14 22.66
C GLU A 649 23.36 -2.50 23.37
N GLU A 650 23.71 -3.54 22.61
CA GLU A 650 23.86 -4.92 23.10
C GLU A 650 25.26 -5.44 22.76
N GLU A 651 26.04 -5.83 23.77
CA GLU A 651 27.32 -6.49 23.54
C GLU A 651 27.12 -7.88 22.91
N ALA A 652 27.92 -8.20 21.90
CA ALA A 652 27.89 -9.46 21.18
C ALA A 652 29.30 -10.04 20.95
N ILE A 653 29.35 -11.36 20.89
CA ILE A 653 30.50 -12.16 20.46
C ILE A 653 30.35 -12.37 18.95
N GLY A 654 31.34 -11.94 18.18
CA GLY A 654 31.30 -11.91 16.72
C GLY A 654 32.06 -13.05 16.04
N ASP A 655 31.56 -13.51 14.89
CA ASP A 655 32.28 -14.32 13.90
C ASP A 655 33.63 -13.67 13.55
N PRO A 656 34.78 -14.39 13.58
CA PRO A 656 36.09 -13.82 13.22
C PRO A 656 36.13 -13.15 11.83
N ASN A 657 35.22 -13.53 10.92
CA ASN A 657 35.03 -12.84 9.64
C ASN A 657 34.66 -11.33 9.76
N LEU A 658 34.10 -10.90 10.89
CA LEU A 658 33.78 -9.49 11.16
C LEU A 658 35.05 -8.61 11.21
N ASN A 659 36.22 -9.20 11.48
CA ASN A 659 37.51 -8.51 11.46
C ASN A 659 37.93 -8.06 10.04
N SER A 660 37.25 -8.55 8.97
CA SER A 660 37.49 -8.09 7.59
C SER A 660 36.59 -6.93 7.15
N LEU A 661 35.66 -6.48 8.01
CA LEU A 661 34.74 -5.39 7.68
C LEU A 661 35.43 -4.02 7.73
N LYS A 662 34.95 -3.13 6.87
CA LYS A 662 35.27 -1.71 6.83
C LYS A 662 34.05 -0.90 7.27
N GLN A 663 34.25 0.36 7.61
CA GLN A 663 33.15 1.30 7.80
C GLN A 663 32.32 1.38 6.51
N GLY A 664 30.99 1.34 6.64
CA GLY A 664 30.04 1.32 5.53
C GLY A 664 29.72 -0.07 4.97
N ASP A 665 30.44 -1.14 5.33
CA ASP A 665 30.11 -2.50 4.88
C ASP A 665 28.76 -2.94 5.48
N ILE A 666 27.84 -3.38 4.62
CA ILE A 666 26.54 -3.93 5.02
C ILE A 666 26.60 -5.46 5.07
N ILE A 667 26.17 -6.04 6.19
CA ILE A 667 26.09 -7.47 6.44
C ILE A 667 24.65 -7.89 6.79
N GLN A 668 24.35 -9.19 6.67
CA GLN A 668 23.20 -9.80 7.34
C GLN A 668 23.71 -10.69 8.47
N LEU A 669 23.40 -10.33 9.71
CA LEU A 669 23.58 -11.23 10.84
C LEU A 669 22.47 -12.28 10.77
N GLN A 670 22.86 -13.54 10.60
CA GLN A 670 21.93 -14.64 10.45
C GLN A 670 20.96 -14.68 11.66
N ARG A 671 19.65 -14.75 11.37
CA ARG A 671 18.57 -14.70 12.37
C ARG A 671 18.49 -13.42 13.25
N LYS A 672 19.28 -12.38 12.98
CA LYS A 672 19.22 -11.08 13.70
C LYS A 672 18.88 -9.87 12.81
N GLY A 673 19.01 -9.96 11.49
CA GLY A 673 18.63 -8.90 10.56
C GLY A 673 19.80 -8.34 9.76
N PHE A 674 19.59 -7.17 9.15
CA PHE A 674 20.62 -6.45 8.38
C PHE A 674 21.31 -5.41 9.26
N TYR A 675 22.62 -5.25 9.08
CA TYR A 675 23.44 -4.32 9.86
C TYR A 675 24.47 -3.63 8.96
N ILE A 676 24.74 -2.35 9.23
CA ILE A 676 25.86 -1.61 8.63
C ILE A 676 26.98 -1.44 9.66
N CYS A 677 28.22 -1.60 9.24
CA CYS A 677 29.41 -1.36 10.05
C CYS A 677 29.65 0.14 10.20
N ASP A 678 29.34 0.70 11.37
CA ASP A 678 29.65 2.11 11.69
C ASP A 678 31.09 2.28 12.18
N GLN A 679 31.59 1.28 12.92
CA GLN A 679 32.99 1.20 13.36
C GLN A 679 33.53 -0.23 13.16
N PRO A 680 34.60 -0.42 12.36
CA PRO A 680 35.26 -1.72 12.22
C PRO A 680 36.13 -2.07 13.45
N HIS A 681 36.47 -3.35 13.63
CA HIS A 681 37.35 -3.80 14.72
C HIS A 681 38.81 -3.40 14.45
N LEU A 682 39.20 -2.19 14.84
CA LEU A 682 40.54 -1.64 14.62
C LEU A 682 41.24 -1.22 15.91
N LEU A 683 42.57 -1.09 15.83
CA LEU A 683 43.38 -0.46 16.87
C LEU A 683 43.08 1.04 16.91
N ASP A 684 42.54 1.51 18.03
CA ASP A 684 42.36 2.94 18.31
C ASP A 684 43.73 3.60 18.45
N ILE A 685 44.00 4.58 17.57
CA ILE A 685 45.29 5.30 17.49
C ILE A 685 45.56 6.22 18.70
N HIS A 686 44.53 6.57 19.47
CA HIS A 686 44.64 7.43 20.65
C HIS A 686 44.78 6.63 21.95
N THR A 687 44.07 5.49 22.07
CA THR A 687 44.12 4.65 23.29
C THR A 687 45.02 3.43 23.18
N SER A 688 45.51 3.09 21.98
CA SER A 688 46.28 1.86 21.68
C SER A 688 45.57 0.56 22.11
N LYS A 689 44.24 0.55 22.07
CA LYS A 689 43.39 -0.61 22.37
C LYS A 689 42.58 -1.01 21.13
N MET A 690 42.25 -2.29 21.01
CA MET A 690 41.32 -2.74 19.98
C MET A 690 39.90 -2.24 20.33
N SER A 691 39.34 -1.40 19.47
CA SER A 691 37.95 -0.94 19.55
C SER A 691 36.98 -2.05 19.12
N PRO A 692 35.80 -2.20 19.73
CA PRO A 692 34.81 -3.18 19.30
C PRO A 692 34.26 -2.82 17.90
N CYS A 693 33.82 -3.83 17.15
CA CYS A 693 33.06 -3.59 15.93
C CYS A 693 31.64 -3.10 16.28
N ILE A 694 31.25 -1.91 15.83
CA ILE A 694 29.92 -1.34 16.08
C ILE A 694 29.05 -1.52 14.84
N LEU A 695 27.94 -2.22 15.01
CA LEU A 695 27.02 -2.61 13.96
C LEU A 695 25.64 -1.97 14.19
N PHE A 696 25.23 -1.07 13.30
CA PHE A 696 23.93 -0.39 13.36
C PHE A 696 22.85 -1.19 12.65
N SER A 697 21.71 -1.43 13.30
CA SER A 697 20.59 -2.19 12.74
C SER A 697 19.91 -1.45 11.58
N ILE A 698 19.85 -2.07 10.41
CA ILE A 698 19.09 -1.61 9.25
C ILE A 698 17.69 -2.26 9.32
N PRO A 699 16.60 -1.50 9.50
CA PRO A 699 15.27 -2.08 9.66
C PRO A 699 14.84 -2.92 8.45
N SER A 700 14.09 -3.99 8.74
CA SER A 700 13.63 -4.97 7.75
C SER A 700 12.40 -4.53 6.93
N GLY A 701 11.70 -3.49 7.37
CA GLY A 701 10.47 -2.98 6.75
C GLY A 701 9.24 -3.85 7.00
N HIS A 702 9.25 -4.67 8.07
CA HIS A 702 8.12 -5.49 8.51
C HIS A 702 7.92 -5.35 10.02
N THR A 703 6.72 -4.91 10.42
CA THR A 703 6.30 -4.81 11.81
C THR A 703 6.11 -6.19 12.46
N GLY A 704 7.14 -6.70 13.15
CA GLY A 704 7.01 -7.88 14.01
C GLY A 704 8.27 -8.67 14.42
N GLU A 705 9.41 -8.52 13.75
CA GLU A 705 10.59 -9.40 14.00
C GLU A 705 11.68 -8.81 14.91
N GLU A 706 11.68 -7.50 15.19
CA GLU A 706 12.83 -6.80 15.78
C GLU A 706 12.85 -6.73 17.33
N GLY A 707 12.71 -7.90 17.97
CA GLY A 707 13.34 -8.17 19.27
C GLY A 707 12.54 -7.88 20.55
N GLU A 708 11.50 -8.68 20.81
CA GLU A 708 11.05 -8.96 22.18
C GLU A 708 11.99 -9.96 22.87
N SER A 709 12.34 -9.74 24.15
CA SER A 709 13.16 -10.68 24.93
C SER A 709 12.38 -11.97 25.27
N THR A 710 13.07 -13.12 25.26
CA THR A 710 12.40 -14.43 25.26
C THR A 710 11.87 -14.93 26.62
N ASP A 711 12.16 -14.25 27.73
CA ASP A 711 11.85 -14.79 29.07
C ASP A 711 10.39 -14.64 29.53
N GLU A 712 9.57 -13.77 28.91
CA GLU A 712 8.13 -13.71 29.23
C GLU A 712 7.36 -14.90 28.63
N LYS A 713 7.64 -15.26 27.37
CA LYS A 713 6.92 -16.31 26.63
C LYS A 713 7.24 -17.75 27.08
N VAL A 714 8.21 -17.94 27.98
CA VAL A 714 8.62 -19.26 28.50
C VAL A 714 7.72 -19.77 29.63
N LYS A 715 7.02 -18.90 30.38
CA LYS A 715 6.27 -19.33 31.58
C LYS A 715 5.01 -20.14 31.30
N GLU A 716 4.31 -19.93 30.18
CA GLU A 716 3.02 -20.58 29.93
C GLU A 716 3.11 -21.98 29.28
N LYS A 717 4.08 -22.21 28.39
CA LYS A 717 4.10 -23.43 27.54
C LYS A 717 4.63 -24.70 28.22
N ALA A 718 4.94 -24.64 29.52
CA ALA A 718 5.58 -25.73 30.27
C ALA A 718 4.67 -26.90 30.68
N LYS A 719 3.51 -27.13 30.04
CA LYS A 719 2.58 -28.23 30.38
C LYS A 719 2.05 -29.00 29.16
N LYS A 720 2.36 -30.31 29.14
CA LYS A 720 1.82 -31.43 28.33
C LYS A 720 2.46 -31.73 26.95
N GLN A 721 3.52 -32.55 26.99
CA GLN A 721 3.70 -33.73 26.12
C GLN A 721 2.90 -34.94 26.69
N PRO A 722 2.81 -36.14 26.07
CA PRO A 722 3.42 -36.69 24.84
C PRO A 722 2.34 -36.96 23.74
N ALA A 723 2.44 -37.81 22.70
CA ALA A 723 3.35 -38.93 22.34
C ALA A 723 3.51 -39.12 20.80
N GLN A 724 3.70 -40.37 20.31
CA GLN A 724 4.13 -40.70 18.94
C GLN A 724 3.56 -42.04 18.43
N GLN A 725 3.52 -42.22 17.10
CA GLN A 725 3.91 -43.41 16.27
C GLN A 725 2.99 -43.62 15.04
N SER A 726 3.36 -44.30 13.94
CA SER A 726 4.60 -44.29 13.11
C SER A 726 4.44 -45.24 11.88
N LYS A 727 5.26 -45.09 10.82
CA LYS A 727 5.48 -46.04 9.67
C LYS A 727 4.33 -46.19 8.66
N ASP A 728 4.49 -46.63 7.41
CA ASP A 728 5.58 -46.71 6.39
C ASP A 728 4.83 -46.80 4.99
N THR A 729 5.34 -46.98 3.76
CA THR A 729 6.64 -47.37 3.16
C THR A 729 6.81 -46.66 1.78
N ALA A 730 7.43 -47.26 0.74
CA ALA A 730 7.65 -46.64 -0.59
C ALA A 730 7.89 -47.65 -1.75
N LYS A 731 7.70 -47.23 -3.04
CA LYS A 731 8.69 -47.42 -4.16
C LYS A 731 8.27 -46.93 -5.57
N LYS A 732 9.16 -46.11 -6.17
CA LYS A 732 9.65 -45.98 -7.58
C LYS A 732 8.83 -46.35 -8.85
N ALA A 733 8.85 -45.37 -9.78
CA ALA A 733 9.20 -45.44 -11.23
C ALA A 733 8.15 -45.77 -12.34
N LYS A 734 8.37 -45.18 -13.54
CA LYS A 734 7.64 -45.32 -14.82
C LYS A 734 8.52 -44.92 -16.02
N THR A 735 8.37 -45.59 -17.17
CA THR A 735 8.72 -45.17 -18.57
C THR A 735 8.19 -46.26 -19.56
N PRO A 736 8.04 -46.02 -20.89
CA PRO A 736 7.21 -45.01 -21.59
C PRO A 736 6.46 -45.59 -22.84
N SER A 737 6.08 -44.73 -23.82
CA SER A 737 5.62 -45.02 -25.22
C SER A 737 4.12 -45.41 -25.42
N GLN A 738 3.44 -45.18 -26.56
CA GLN A 738 3.62 -44.28 -27.74
C GLN A 738 2.31 -44.21 -28.61
N ALA A 739 2.15 -43.14 -29.44
CA ALA A 739 1.30 -43.04 -30.67
C ALA A 739 -0.26 -43.19 -30.56
N SER A 740 -1.14 -42.72 -31.47
CA SER A 740 -1.06 -41.76 -32.61
C SER A 740 -2.46 -41.22 -33.05
N ASN A 741 -2.50 -40.05 -33.73
CA ASN A 741 -3.62 -39.41 -34.47
C ASN A 741 -3.96 -40.13 -35.81
N PRO A 742 -4.93 -39.76 -36.72
CA PRO A 742 -5.62 -38.48 -37.06
C PRO A 742 -7.19 -38.63 -37.20
N PRO A 743 -8.05 -37.90 -38.01
CA PRO A 743 -7.90 -36.83 -39.03
C PRO A 743 -8.81 -35.56 -38.86
N LYS A 744 -9.65 -35.17 -39.87
CA LYS A 744 -10.13 -33.77 -40.12
C LYS A 744 -11.40 -33.63 -41.03
N LYS A 745 -11.94 -32.39 -41.08
CA LYS A 745 -12.79 -31.67 -42.09
C LYS A 745 -14.31 -31.60 -41.83
N GLY A 746 -15.03 -30.50 -42.13
CA GLY A 746 -14.71 -29.15 -42.67
C GLY A 746 -15.81 -28.12 -42.29
N GLN A 747 -15.55 -26.79 -42.15
CA GLN A 747 -15.46 -25.72 -43.18
C GLN A 747 -16.79 -25.35 -43.89
N ALA A 748 -17.09 -24.10 -44.29
CA ALA A 748 -16.56 -22.72 -44.07
C ALA A 748 -17.67 -21.71 -44.55
N GLU A 749 -17.58 -20.36 -44.58
CA GLU A 749 -16.60 -19.30 -44.26
C GLU A 749 -17.39 -17.99 -43.92
N ALA A 750 -16.85 -17.04 -43.14
CA ALA A 750 -17.31 -15.63 -43.11
C ALA A 750 -16.15 -14.67 -42.77
N LYS A 751 -16.09 -13.50 -43.42
CA LYS A 751 -14.94 -12.56 -43.35
C LYS A 751 -15.32 -11.17 -42.82
N GLY A 752 -14.45 -10.63 -41.96
CA GLY A 752 -13.95 -9.26 -42.03
C GLY A 752 -14.81 -8.09 -41.51
N SER A 753 -14.39 -7.52 -40.38
CA SER A 753 -14.40 -6.07 -40.15
C SER A 753 -13.27 -5.69 -39.18
N GLY A 754 -12.83 -4.42 -39.21
CA GLY A 754 -11.52 -4.01 -38.67
C GLY A 754 -11.44 -3.87 -37.14
N SER A 755 -10.25 -4.11 -36.59
CA SER A 755 -9.93 -3.97 -35.16
C SER A 755 -9.78 -2.50 -34.73
N GLY A 756 -10.89 -1.82 -34.48
CA GLY A 756 -10.86 -0.51 -33.82
C GLY A 756 -10.40 -0.62 -32.36
N LEU A 757 -9.37 0.14 -31.98
CA LEU A 757 -8.86 0.18 -30.59
C LEU A 757 -9.94 0.71 -29.64
N LYS A 758 -10.48 -0.17 -28.77
CA LYS A 758 -11.35 0.24 -27.66
C LYS A 758 -10.53 1.06 -26.65
N LYS A 759 -10.77 2.37 -26.57
CA LYS A 759 -10.28 3.23 -25.49
C LYS A 759 -10.76 2.67 -24.14
N ILE A 760 -9.83 2.15 -23.34
CA ILE A 760 -10.11 1.75 -21.96
C ILE A 760 -10.45 3.01 -21.16
N THR A 761 -11.64 3.05 -20.56
CA THR A 761 -12.06 4.15 -19.69
C THR A 761 -11.64 3.87 -18.25
N LYS A 762 -11.16 4.89 -17.53
CA LYS A 762 -10.72 4.80 -16.12
C LYS A 762 -11.85 4.54 -15.10
N LEU A 763 -13.01 4.02 -15.53
CA LEU A 763 -14.14 3.69 -14.68
C LEU A 763 -14.13 2.25 -14.16
N GLY A 764 -13.42 1.32 -14.82
CA GLY A 764 -13.42 -0.10 -14.41
C GLY A 764 -12.85 -0.33 -13.01
N ILE A 765 -13.23 -1.44 -12.38
CA ILE A 765 -12.60 -1.92 -11.14
C ILE A 765 -11.15 -2.35 -11.46
N ASP A 766 -10.19 -2.02 -10.59
CA ASP A 766 -8.76 -2.30 -10.82
C ASP A 766 -8.32 -3.67 -10.29
N VAL A 767 -9.11 -4.28 -9.38
CA VAL A 767 -8.80 -5.53 -8.67
C VAL A 767 -10.01 -6.44 -8.68
N LEU A 768 -9.84 -7.72 -9.08
CA LEU A 768 -10.94 -8.67 -9.16
C LEU A 768 -11.36 -9.19 -7.76
N LYS A 769 -12.67 -9.44 -7.59
CA LYS A 769 -13.31 -9.97 -6.38
C LYS A 769 -12.69 -11.29 -5.91
N GLU A 770 -12.17 -12.06 -6.87
CA GLU A 770 -11.53 -13.36 -6.71
C GLU A 770 -10.02 -13.24 -6.39
N ASP A 771 -9.34 -12.17 -6.82
CA ASP A 771 -7.89 -11.96 -6.64
C ASP A 771 -7.56 -11.33 -5.28
N CYS A 772 -8.31 -10.30 -4.88
CA CYS A 772 -8.21 -9.70 -3.55
C CYS A 772 -9.55 -9.05 -3.16
N PHE A 773 -10.36 -9.79 -2.42
CA PHE A 773 -11.71 -9.38 -2.01
C PHE A 773 -11.73 -8.07 -1.20
N SER A 774 -10.74 -7.82 -0.34
CA SER A 774 -10.67 -6.60 0.48
C SER A 774 -10.46 -5.34 -0.37
N ASP A 775 -9.54 -5.39 -1.33
CA ASP A 775 -9.24 -4.26 -2.21
C ASP A 775 -10.39 -4.04 -3.22
N TRP A 776 -10.95 -5.12 -3.78
CA TRP A 776 -12.16 -5.08 -4.62
C TRP A 776 -13.32 -4.37 -3.91
N TYR A 777 -13.61 -4.71 -2.66
CA TYR A 777 -14.71 -4.12 -1.88
C TYR A 777 -14.55 -2.60 -1.70
N ILE A 778 -13.32 -2.15 -1.37
CA ILE A 778 -12.98 -0.73 -1.27
C ILE A 778 -13.10 -0.04 -2.64
N ASP A 779 -12.64 -0.68 -3.70
CA ASP A 779 -12.62 -0.10 -5.05
C ASP A 779 -14.03 0.06 -5.64
N VAL A 780 -14.93 -0.91 -5.43
CA VAL A 780 -16.36 -0.81 -5.77
C VAL A 780 -17.03 0.33 -5.00
N ILE A 781 -16.84 0.41 -3.68
CA ILE A 781 -17.41 1.46 -2.83
C ILE A 781 -17.01 2.86 -3.31
N ARG A 782 -15.72 3.03 -3.65
CA ARG A 782 -15.17 4.28 -4.15
C ARG A 782 -15.66 4.62 -5.56
N LYS A 783 -15.57 3.69 -6.52
CA LYS A 783 -15.87 3.95 -7.94
C LYS A 783 -17.36 4.06 -8.24
N ALA A 784 -18.21 3.44 -7.42
CA ALA A 784 -19.66 3.63 -7.48
C ALA A 784 -20.17 4.87 -6.74
N GLU A 785 -19.27 5.66 -6.12
CA GLU A 785 -19.58 6.88 -5.36
C GLU A 785 -20.51 6.63 -4.14
N MET A 786 -20.27 5.56 -3.39
CA MET A 786 -21.03 5.23 -2.16
C MET A 786 -20.63 6.09 -0.97
N ILE A 787 -19.33 6.39 -0.83
CA ILE A 787 -18.79 7.23 0.25
C ILE A 787 -17.74 8.21 -0.28
N GLU A 788 -17.49 9.26 0.48
CA GLU A 788 -16.23 10.01 0.47
C GLU A 788 -15.47 9.69 1.77
N TYR A 789 -14.13 9.66 1.73
CA TYR A 789 -13.33 9.57 2.97
C TYR A 789 -13.33 10.93 3.67
N TYR A 790 -13.52 10.93 4.99
CA TYR A 790 -13.39 12.15 5.80
C TYR A 790 -11.97 12.29 6.37
N ASP A 791 -11.62 13.46 6.91
CA ASP A 791 -10.31 13.72 7.52
C ASP A 791 -10.12 12.96 8.84
N VAL A 792 -11.18 12.82 9.63
CA VAL A 792 -11.22 11.93 10.80
C VAL A 792 -11.23 10.47 10.36
N SER A 793 -10.11 9.77 10.60
CA SER A 793 -9.93 8.35 10.25
C SER A 793 -11.04 7.45 10.82
N GLY A 794 -11.81 6.81 9.94
CA GLY A 794 -12.92 5.92 10.29
C GLY A 794 -14.29 6.60 10.33
N CYS A 795 -14.37 7.91 10.08
CA CYS A 795 -15.59 8.60 9.67
C CYS A 795 -15.62 8.69 8.13
N TYR A 796 -16.83 8.69 7.57
CA TYR A 796 -17.04 8.66 6.11
C TYR A 796 -18.29 9.47 5.74
N ILE A 797 -18.21 10.28 4.70
CA ILE A 797 -19.38 10.98 4.17
C ILE A 797 -20.19 9.95 3.36
N LEU A 798 -21.37 9.56 3.85
CA LEU A 798 -22.29 8.73 3.07
C LEU A 798 -22.87 9.56 1.92
N ARG A 799 -22.48 9.24 0.69
CA ARG A 799 -22.94 9.97 -0.50
C ARG A 799 -24.38 9.55 -0.83
N PRO A 800 -25.14 10.34 -1.62
CA PRO A 800 -26.58 10.12 -1.83
C PRO A 800 -26.97 8.74 -2.38
N TRP A 801 -26.04 8.00 -3.01
CA TRP A 801 -26.28 6.63 -3.47
C TRP A 801 -26.41 5.65 -2.29
N ALA A 802 -25.51 5.74 -1.30
CA ALA A 802 -25.58 4.92 -0.09
C ALA A 802 -26.66 5.39 0.89
N TYR A 803 -26.79 6.72 1.07
CA TYR A 803 -27.79 7.26 2.00
C TYR A 803 -29.22 6.90 1.57
N SER A 804 -29.52 6.88 0.26
CA SER A 804 -30.85 6.49 -0.24
C SER A 804 -31.20 5.02 0.03
N ILE A 805 -30.21 4.11 0.13
CA ILE A 805 -30.45 2.73 0.57
C ILE A 805 -30.83 2.71 2.06
N TRP A 806 -30.17 3.53 2.88
CA TRP A 806 -30.50 3.67 4.31
C TRP A 806 -31.89 4.29 4.52
N GLU A 807 -32.28 5.30 3.74
CA GLU A 807 -33.63 5.88 3.74
C GLU A 807 -34.72 4.85 3.42
N ARG A 808 -34.42 3.85 2.58
CA ARG A 808 -35.36 2.77 2.23
C ARG A 808 -35.51 1.73 3.34
N ILE A 809 -34.40 1.30 3.92
CA ILE A 809 -34.38 0.46 5.12
C ILE A 809 -35.18 1.14 6.25
N LYS A 810 -34.96 2.45 6.42
CA LYS A 810 -35.72 3.29 7.36
C LYS A 810 -37.20 3.34 7.04
N ALA A 811 -37.59 3.75 5.84
CA ALA A 811 -39.00 3.94 5.48
C ALA A 811 -39.83 2.65 5.59
N PHE A 812 -39.25 1.49 5.26
CA PHE A 812 -39.88 0.20 5.49
C PHE A 812 -40.04 -0.09 6.99
N PHE A 813 -38.93 -0.13 7.72
CA PHE A 813 -38.91 -0.62 9.10
C PHE A 813 -39.68 0.31 10.05
N ASP A 814 -39.54 1.62 9.88
CA ASP A 814 -40.31 2.66 10.57
C ASP A 814 -41.83 2.49 10.33
N GLY A 815 -42.24 2.08 9.13
CA GLY A 815 -43.63 1.79 8.80
C GLY A 815 -44.17 0.52 9.46
N GLU A 816 -43.36 -0.54 9.58
CA GLU A 816 -43.79 -1.81 10.19
C GLU A 816 -43.82 -1.74 11.73
N ILE A 817 -42.83 -1.12 12.37
CA ILE A 817 -42.81 -0.99 13.84
C ILE A 817 -43.93 -0.06 14.34
N LYS A 818 -44.30 0.98 13.59
CA LYS A 818 -45.43 1.86 13.93
C LYS A 818 -46.79 1.16 13.86
N LYS A 819 -47.00 0.27 12.88
CA LYS A 819 -48.19 -0.61 12.86
C LYS A 819 -48.28 -1.50 14.10
N SER A 820 -47.13 -1.82 14.69
CA SER A 820 -47.01 -2.63 15.91
C SER A 820 -47.14 -1.79 17.21
N GLY A 821 -47.35 -0.47 17.10
CA GLY A 821 -47.45 0.42 18.26
C GLY A 821 -46.11 0.84 18.87
N VAL A 822 -45.01 0.80 18.12
CA VAL A 822 -43.73 1.37 18.54
C VAL A 822 -43.65 2.83 18.11
N GLU A 823 -43.27 3.72 19.03
CA GLU A 823 -43.14 5.16 18.77
C GLU A 823 -41.68 5.59 18.57
N ASN A 824 -41.46 6.67 17.81
CA ASN A 824 -40.11 7.22 17.63
C ASN A 824 -39.76 8.22 18.74
N VAL A 825 -38.56 8.08 19.29
CA VAL A 825 -37.99 8.95 20.33
C VAL A 825 -36.63 9.49 19.90
N TYR A 826 -36.17 10.57 20.55
CA TYR A 826 -34.83 11.11 20.41
C TYR A 826 -34.18 11.29 21.79
N PHE A 827 -33.12 10.54 22.06
CA PHE A 827 -32.17 10.80 23.15
C PHE A 827 -30.90 11.47 22.59
N PRO A 828 -30.27 12.40 23.35
CA PRO A 828 -29.04 13.08 22.94
C PRO A 828 -27.85 12.15 22.66
N MET A 829 -26.86 12.65 21.92
CA MET A 829 -25.60 11.96 21.64
C MET A 829 -24.62 11.94 22.84
N PHE A 830 -24.79 12.88 23.77
CA PHE A 830 -23.91 13.08 24.92
C PHE A 830 -24.42 12.38 26.18
N VAL A 831 -23.54 11.63 26.84
CA VAL A 831 -23.82 10.87 28.07
C VAL A 831 -22.88 11.33 29.17
N SER A 832 -23.41 11.58 30.38
CA SER A 832 -22.57 11.99 31.52
C SER A 832 -21.66 10.85 31.97
N LYS A 833 -20.46 11.17 32.47
CA LYS A 833 -19.52 10.18 33.03
C LYS A 833 -20.19 9.24 34.05
N ALA A 834 -21.00 9.79 34.96
CA ALA A 834 -21.69 9.02 35.99
C ALA A 834 -22.71 8.00 35.43
N ALA A 835 -23.43 8.36 34.36
CA ALA A 835 -24.34 7.44 33.69
C ALA A 835 -23.60 6.28 33.03
N LEU A 836 -22.46 6.54 32.37
CA LEU A 836 -21.62 5.50 31.77
C LEU A 836 -20.93 4.61 32.83
N GLU A 837 -20.48 5.19 33.94
CA GLU A 837 -19.82 4.44 35.03
C GLU A 837 -20.80 3.57 35.84
N THR A 838 -22.11 3.88 35.81
CA THR A 838 -23.16 3.04 36.43
C THR A 838 -23.14 1.62 35.85
N GLU A 839 -23.11 1.50 34.52
CA GLU A 839 -23.08 0.21 33.79
C GLU A 839 -21.80 -0.60 34.07
N LYS A 840 -20.66 0.09 34.14
CA LYS A 840 -19.34 -0.50 34.43
C LYS A 840 -19.23 -1.18 35.80
N THR A 841 -20.07 -0.81 36.77
CA THR A 841 -20.07 -1.46 38.11
C THR A 841 -20.80 -2.80 38.14
N HIS A 842 -21.61 -3.12 37.12
CA HIS A 842 -22.45 -4.32 37.10
C HIS A 842 -22.15 -5.28 35.93
N ILE A 843 -21.51 -4.80 34.84
CA ILE A 843 -21.07 -5.63 33.71
C ILE A 843 -19.54 -5.72 33.70
N ALA A 844 -18.99 -6.84 34.17
CA ALA A 844 -17.57 -7.01 34.46
C ALA A 844 -16.62 -6.80 33.25
N ASP A 845 -17.10 -7.11 32.04
CA ASP A 845 -16.33 -6.98 30.80
C ASP A 845 -16.60 -5.66 30.03
N PHE A 846 -17.35 -4.71 30.62
CA PHE A 846 -17.69 -3.45 29.95
C PHE A 846 -16.53 -2.44 29.99
N ALA A 847 -15.68 -2.52 28.96
CA ALA A 847 -14.62 -1.55 28.67
C ALA A 847 -15.05 -0.61 27.52
N PRO A 848 -15.76 0.50 27.79
CA PRO A 848 -16.20 1.42 26.74
C PRO A 848 -15.01 2.22 26.18
N GLU A 849 -14.51 1.81 25.01
CA GLU A 849 -13.57 2.60 24.21
C GLU A 849 -14.33 3.76 23.52
N VAL A 850 -14.69 4.76 24.33
CA VAL A 850 -15.46 5.97 23.93
C VAL A 850 -14.58 7.17 23.64
N ALA A 851 -15.08 8.06 22.79
CA ALA A 851 -14.58 9.42 22.67
C ALA A 851 -15.13 10.29 23.82
N TRP A 852 -14.26 11.09 24.44
CA TRP A 852 -14.61 12.01 25.52
C TRP A 852 -14.55 13.46 25.03
N VAL A 853 -15.58 14.23 25.37
CA VAL A 853 -15.56 15.69 25.33
C VAL A 853 -15.04 16.17 26.68
N THR A 854 -13.82 16.71 26.69
CA THR A 854 -13.12 17.20 27.89
C THR A 854 -12.96 18.73 27.91
N LYS A 855 -13.33 19.44 26.85
CA LYS A 855 -13.18 20.90 26.71
C LYS A 855 -14.45 21.57 26.20
N SER A 856 -14.64 22.83 26.63
CA SER A 856 -15.61 23.77 26.09
C SER A 856 -14.88 25.07 25.79
N GLY A 857 -14.82 25.47 24.51
CA GLY A 857 -13.92 26.53 24.05
C GLY A 857 -12.46 26.21 24.45
N ASN A 858 -11.81 27.14 25.16
CA ASN A 858 -10.44 26.99 25.65
C ASN A 858 -10.35 26.47 27.10
N THR A 859 -11.48 26.20 27.77
CA THR A 859 -11.54 25.71 29.15
C THR A 859 -11.81 24.21 29.22
N ASP A 860 -11.11 23.50 30.11
CA ASP A 860 -11.42 22.11 30.43
C ASP A 860 -12.76 21.99 31.18
N LEU A 861 -13.48 20.89 30.95
CA LEU A 861 -14.72 20.55 31.64
C LEU A 861 -14.40 19.82 32.95
N GLU A 862 -14.95 20.33 34.06
CA GLU A 862 -14.83 19.72 35.40
C GLU A 862 -15.30 18.25 35.42
N ILE A 863 -16.35 17.94 34.67
CA ILE A 863 -16.87 16.58 34.46
C ILE A 863 -16.85 16.27 32.96
N PRO A 864 -15.96 15.36 32.49
CA PRO A 864 -15.96 14.91 31.11
C PRO A 864 -17.29 14.27 30.68
N ILE A 865 -17.64 14.47 29.41
CA ILE A 865 -18.87 13.96 28.79
C ILE A 865 -18.48 12.92 27.75
N ALA A 866 -19.11 11.74 27.77
CA ALA A 866 -18.89 10.71 26.77
C ALA A 866 -19.76 10.95 25.53
N ILE A 867 -19.22 10.66 24.34
CA ILE A 867 -20.01 10.45 23.13
C ILE A 867 -20.52 9.00 23.17
N ARG A 868 -21.83 8.79 22.99
CA ARG A 868 -22.47 7.51 23.34
C ARG A 868 -22.02 6.32 22.46
N PRO A 869 -21.59 5.18 23.06
CA PRO A 869 -21.29 3.93 22.35
C PRO A 869 -22.50 2.97 22.28
N THR A 870 -23.42 3.14 23.22
CA THR A 870 -24.61 2.34 23.55
C THR A 870 -25.64 3.28 24.20
N SER A 871 -26.83 2.79 24.51
CA SER A 871 -28.04 3.64 24.64
C SER A 871 -28.82 3.39 25.93
N GLU A 872 -28.65 2.21 26.51
CA GLU A 872 -29.14 1.77 27.82
C GLU A 872 -28.86 2.82 28.91
N THR A 873 -27.62 3.31 29.00
CA THR A 873 -27.18 4.34 29.98
C THR A 873 -27.78 5.73 29.76
N ALA A 874 -28.32 6.02 28.56
CA ALA A 874 -29.04 7.26 28.28
C ALA A 874 -30.56 7.12 28.51
N MET A 875 -31.12 5.95 28.15
CA MET A 875 -32.56 5.72 28.07
C MET A 875 -33.15 5.18 29.39
N TYR A 876 -32.48 4.20 30.02
CA TYR A 876 -33.03 3.51 31.18
C TYR A 876 -33.19 4.36 32.45
N PRO A 877 -32.32 5.36 32.73
CA PRO A 877 -32.60 6.36 33.76
C PRO A 877 -33.84 7.23 33.49
N ALA A 878 -34.32 7.33 32.24
CA ALA A 878 -35.60 7.97 31.94
C ALA A 878 -36.77 6.99 32.07
N TYR A 879 -36.60 5.72 31.67
CA TYR A 879 -37.63 4.70 31.77
C TYR A 879 -38.08 4.47 33.22
N SER A 880 -37.16 4.47 34.21
CA SER A 880 -37.52 4.37 35.64
C SER A 880 -38.22 5.60 36.23
N ARG A 881 -38.25 6.73 35.50
CA ARG A 881 -39.10 7.88 35.82
C ARG A 881 -40.44 7.85 35.09
N TRP A 882 -40.47 7.38 33.84
CA TRP A 882 -41.68 7.32 33.03
C TRP A 882 -42.62 6.16 33.39
N ILE A 883 -42.07 5.02 33.80
CA ILE A 883 -42.83 3.84 34.22
C ILE A 883 -42.96 3.84 35.75
N GLN A 884 -44.19 3.97 36.25
CA GLN A 884 -44.53 3.89 37.68
C GLN A 884 -45.60 2.82 37.97
N SER A 885 -46.45 2.52 36.99
CA SER A 885 -47.60 1.62 37.07
C SER A 885 -47.66 0.69 35.87
N HIS A 886 -48.36 -0.44 36.02
CA HIS A 886 -48.68 -1.35 34.89
C HIS A 886 -49.45 -0.67 33.75
N ARG A 887 -50.02 0.52 33.98
CA ARG A 887 -50.72 1.32 32.97
C ARG A 887 -49.78 2.06 32.01
N ASP A 888 -48.52 2.20 32.39
CA ASP A 888 -47.47 2.85 31.60
C ASP A 888 -46.76 1.83 30.69
N LEU A 889 -47.32 0.62 30.57
CA LEU A 889 -46.76 -0.53 29.86
C LEU A 889 -47.78 -1.08 28.83
N PRO A 890 -47.31 -1.60 27.68
CA PRO A 890 -45.91 -1.69 27.28
C PRO A 890 -45.37 -0.36 26.74
N LEU A 891 -44.20 0.08 27.22
CA LEU A 891 -43.49 1.21 26.65
C LEU A 891 -42.59 0.68 25.53
N ARG A 892 -42.83 1.09 24.28
CA ARG A 892 -42.11 0.56 23.09
C ARG A 892 -41.57 1.73 22.26
N LEU A 893 -40.26 2.00 22.33
CA LEU A 893 -39.64 3.15 21.66
C LEU A 893 -38.54 2.74 20.69
N ASN A 894 -38.40 3.51 19.60
CA ASN A 894 -37.36 3.37 18.59
C ASN A 894 -36.63 4.71 18.35
N GLN A 895 -35.32 4.67 18.13
CA GLN A 895 -34.52 5.82 17.72
C GLN A 895 -33.74 5.50 16.43
N TRP A 896 -33.55 6.54 15.61
CA TRP A 896 -32.64 6.56 14.47
C TRP A 896 -31.55 7.59 14.76
N ASN A 897 -30.28 7.17 14.70
CA ASN A 897 -29.16 7.92 15.27
C ASN A 897 -27.83 7.59 14.60
N ASN A 898 -26.81 8.35 14.96
CA ASN A 898 -25.41 8.00 14.82
C ASN A 898 -24.85 7.57 16.19
N VAL A 899 -23.85 6.68 16.18
CA VAL A 899 -23.08 6.27 17.36
C VAL A 899 -21.60 6.27 17.04
N VAL A 900 -20.78 6.59 18.04
CA VAL A 900 -19.31 6.64 17.93
C VAL A 900 -18.68 5.55 18.79
N ARG A 901 -17.80 4.75 18.18
CA ARG A 901 -16.99 3.73 18.85
C ARG A 901 -15.53 3.90 18.48
N TRP A 902 -14.66 4.04 19.48
CA TRP A 902 -13.26 4.45 19.30
C TRP A 902 -12.27 3.26 19.31
N GLU A 903 -12.80 2.04 19.29
CA GLU A 903 -12.13 0.74 19.50
C GLU A 903 -11.13 0.28 18.39
N PHE A 904 -11.03 0.98 17.26
CA PHE A 904 -10.46 0.39 16.03
C PHE A 904 -9.21 1.06 15.47
N LYS A 905 -8.14 0.26 15.31
CA LYS A 905 -6.86 0.63 14.65
C LYS A 905 -6.91 0.63 13.11
N LYS A 906 -7.84 -0.10 12.49
CA LYS A 906 -8.03 -0.18 11.03
C LYS A 906 -9.54 -0.22 10.71
N PRO A 907 -10.17 0.93 10.37
CA PRO A 907 -11.59 0.97 10.03
C PRO A 907 -11.85 0.45 8.61
N GLN A 908 -12.99 -0.23 8.43
CA GLN A 908 -13.48 -0.72 7.13
C GLN A 908 -14.88 -0.14 6.86
N PRO A 909 -15.11 0.54 5.71
CA PRO A 909 -16.39 1.17 5.40
C PRO A 909 -17.59 0.21 5.50
N PHE A 910 -18.68 0.71 6.09
CA PHE A 910 -19.91 -0.01 6.47
C PHE A 910 -19.75 -1.16 7.48
N LEU A 911 -18.66 -1.94 7.44
CA LEU A 911 -18.49 -3.12 8.29
C LEU A 911 -18.07 -2.77 9.72
N ARG A 912 -17.09 -1.85 9.84
CA ARG A 912 -16.36 -1.55 11.09
C ARG A 912 -15.79 -0.12 11.03
N THR A 913 -16.64 0.87 11.22
CA THR A 913 -16.30 2.31 11.18
C THR A 913 -16.23 2.89 12.60
N ARG A 914 -15.73 4.13 12.76
CA ARG A 914 -15.79 4.83 14.07
C ARG A 914 -17.14 5.47 14.31
N GLU A 915 -17.68 6.11 13.29
CA GLU A 915 -19.05 6.62 13.26
C GLU A 915 -19.88 5.82 12.24
N PHE A 916 -21.11 5.47 12.60
CA PHE A 916 -22.08 4.86 11.69
C PHE A 916 -23.51 5.25 12.09
N LEU A 917 -24.43 5.12 11.13
CA LEU A 917 -25.87 5.24 11.40
C LEU A 917 -26.40 3.91 11.95
N TRP A 918 -27.20 4.01 12.99
CA TRP A 918 -27.80 2.91 13.74
C TRP A 918 -29.31 3.18 13.87
N GLN A 919 -30.08 2.10 13.83
CA GLN A 919 -31.43 2.02 14.36
C GLN A 919 -31.36 1.22 15.65
N GLU A 920 -31.91 1.76 16.73
CA GLU A 920 -32.00 1.12 18.05
C GLU A 920 -33.43 1.18 18.56
N GLY A 921 -33.94 0.10 19.14
CA GLY A 921 -35.27 0.03 19.74
C GLY A 921 -35.19 -0.59 21.12
N HIS A 922 -35.91 0.01 22.07
CA HIS A 922 -35.88 -0.37 23.49
C HIS A 922 -37.31 -0.40 24.03
N SER A 923 -37.74 -1.59 24.44
CA SER A 923 -39.10 -1.81 24.96
C SER A 923 -39.09 -2.31 26.40
N ALA A 924 -40.19 -2.06 27.12
CA ALA A 924 -40.44 -2.52 28.48
C ALA A 924 -41.88 -3.06 28.61
N PHE A 925 -42.01 -4.26 29.16
CA PHE A 925 -43.25 -5.03 29.28
C PHE A 925 -43.52 -5.44 30.74
N ALA A 926 -44.77 -5.74 31.05
CA ALA A 926 -45.17 -6.23 32.37
C ALA A 926 -44.81 -7.71 32.57
N THR A 927 -44.87 -8.52 31.50
CA THR A 927 -44.61 -9.96 31.53
C THR A 927 -43.44 -10.38 30.63
N ARG A 928 -42.93 -11.61 30.86
CA ARG A 928 -41.90 -12.23 29.99
C ARG A 928 -42.45 -12.50 28.59
N ASP A 929 -43.63 -13.10 28.51
CA ASP A 929 -44.22 -13.64 27.28
C ASP A 929 -44.45 -12.55 26.22
N GLU A 930 -44.86 -11.35 26.66
CA GLU A 930 -44.99 -10.16 25.79
C GLU A 930 -43.63 -9.72 25.22
N ALA A 931 -42.58 -9.73 26.06
CA ALA A 931 -41.24 -9.34 25.66
C ALA A 931 -40.60 -10.37 24.69
N GLU A 932 -40.72 -11.67 24.99
CA GLU A 932 -40.23 -12.74 24.11
C GLU A 932 -40.94 -12.74 22.75
N LYS A 933 -42.24 -12.42 22.73
CA LYS A 933 -43.02 -12.25 21.50
C LYS A 933 -42.46 -11.13 20.63
N GLU A 934 -42.24 -9.92 21.17
CA GLU A 934 -41.64 -8.82 20.39
C GLU A 934 -40.26 -9.20 19.85
N VAL A 935 -39.43 -9.92 20.62
CA VAL A 935 -38.08 -10.31 20.18
C VAL A 935 -38.12 -11.11 18.87
N LEU A 936 -39.16 -11.92 18.67
CA LEU A 936 -39.39 -12.68 17.43
C LEU A 936 -40.07 -11.84 16.34
N GLU A 937 -41.03 -10.98 16.68
CA GLU A 937 -41.66 -10.04 15.72
C GLU A 937 -40.61 -9.12 15.06
N ILE A 938 -39.72 -8.52 15.85
CA ILE A 938 -38.66 -7.64 15.34
C ILE A 938 -37.60 -8.42 14.54
N LEU A 939 -37.26 -9.64 14.96
CA LEU A 939 -36.35 -10.49 14.18
C LEU A 939 -36.92 -10.84 12.81
N GLU A 940 -38.21 -11.12 12.72
CA GLU A 940 -38.90 -11.35 11.46
C GLU A 940 -38.91 -10.08 10.59
N LEU A 941 -39.13 -8.89 11.15
CA LEU A 941 -38.95 -7.64 10.40
C LEU A 941 -37.52 -7.46 9.88
N TYR A 942 -36.49 -7.86 10.64
CA TYR A 942 -35.11 -7.89 10.14
C TYR A 942 -34.87 -8.94 9.05
N ARG A 943 -35.47 -10.14 9.14
CA ARG A 943 -35.46 -11.11 8.02
C ARG A 943 -35.99 -10.44 6.75
N ARG A 944 -37.11 -9.73 6.85
CA ARG A 944 -37.77 -9.06 5.73
C ARG A 944 -36.93 -7.94 5.11
N ILE A 945 -36.17 -7.16 5.90
CA ILE A 945 -35.21 -6.19 5.37
C ILE A 945 -34.13 -6.89 4.52
N TYR A 946 -33.59 -8.02 4.98
CA TYR A 946 -32.57 -8.76 4.23
C TYR A 946 -33.15 -9.47 3.00
N GLU A 947 -34.24 -10.21 3.15
CA GLU A 947 -34.78 -11.08 2.11
C GLU A 947 -35.71 -10.36 1.12
N GLU A 948 -36.67 -9.55 1.61
CA GLU A 948 -37.65 -8.87 0.75
C GLU A 948 -37.05 -7.63 0.07
N LEU A 949 -36.33 -6.77 0.81
CA LEU A 949 -35.76 -5.53 0.25
C LEU A 949 -34.39 -5.75 -0.40
N MET A 950 -33.46 -6.41 0.30
CA MET A 950 -32.07 -6.54 -0.16
C MET A 950 -31.80 -7.82 -0.97
N ALA A 951 -32.77 -8.73 -1.11
CA ALA A 951 -32.60 -10.02 -1.81
C ALA A 951 -31.42 -10.86 -1.28
N ILE A 952 -31.16 -10.83 0.03
CA ILE A 952 -30.09 -11.56 0.74
C ILE A 952 -30.73 -12.58 1.69
N PRO A 953 -30.50 -13.90 1.51
CA PRO A 953 -31.00 -14.92 2.42
C PRO A 953 -30.30 -14.84 3.79
N VAL A 954 -31.03 -15.10 4.89
CA VAL A 954 -30.47 -15.10 6.24
C VAL A 954 -30.87 -16.33 7.06
N ILE A 955 -29.95 -16.82 7.89
CA ILE A 955 -30.23 -17.89 8.84
C ILE A 955 -30.66 -17.25 10.16
N LEU A 956 -31.91 -17.51 10.56
CA LEU A 956 -32.46 -17.08 11.85
C LEU A 956 -32.07 -18.06 12.96
N GLY A 957 -31.65 -17.53 14.11
CA GLY A 957 -31.31 -18.34 15.28
C GLY A 957 -31.06 -17.53 16.55
N ARG A 958 -30.75 -18.25 17.64
CA ARG A 958 -30.34 -17.71 18.94
C ARG A 958 -28.81 -17.73 19.07
N LYS A 959 -28.17 -16.69 19.61
CA LYS A 959 -26.72 -16.74 19.94
C LYS A 959 -26.46 -17.72 21.09
N THR A 960 -25.28 -18.35 21.12
CA THR A 960 -24.86 -19.13 22.29
C THR A 960 -24.71 -18.21 23.52
N GLU A 961 -24.62 -18.79 24.71
CA GLU A 961 -24.40 -18.03 25.95
C GLU A 961 -23.09 -17.21 25.97
N LYS A 962 -22.20 -17.44 25.00
CA LYS A 962 -20.92 -16.74 24.84
C LYS A 962 -20.98 -15.58 23.84
N GLU A 963 -21.69 -15.74 22.74
CA GLU A 963 -21.79 -14.73 21.65
C GLU A 963 -23.13 -13.94 21.74
N LYS A 964 -23.87 -14.05 22.84
CA LYS A 964 -25.04 -13.19 23.15
C LYS A 964 -24.62 -11.81 23.67
N PHE A 965 -25.58 -10.90 23.81
CA PHE A 965 -25.33 -9.55 24.32
C PHE A 965 -25.04 -9.59 25.83
N ALA A 966 -24.03 -8.83 26.28
CA ALA A 966 -23.63 -8.79 27.67
C ALA A 966 -24.76 -8.28 28.57
N GLY A 967 -25.02 -8.96 29.70
CA GLY A 967 -26.16 -8.67 30.57
C GLY A 967 -27.53 -9.10 30.02
N GLY A 968 -27.64 -9.50 28.74
CA GLY A 968 -28.87 -10.02 28.16
C GLY A 968 -29.21 -11.44 28.63
N ASP A 969 -30.50 -11.76 28.68
CA ASP A 969 -30.99 -13.12 28.93
C ASP A 969 -30.73 -13.99 27.69
N TYR A 970 -31.17 -13.55 26.50
CA TYR A 970 -30.77 -14.15 25.23
C TYR A 970 -30.77 -13.14 24.06
N THR A 971 -30.04 -13.48 22.99
CA THR A 971 -30.02 -12.75 21.72
C THR A 971 -30.52 -13.64 20.59
N THR A 972 -31.38 -13.13 19.73
CA THR A 972 -31.68 -13.67 18.40
C THR A 972 -30.99 -12.84 17.32
N THR A 973 -30.71 -13.45 16.16
CA THR A 973 -29.82 -12.88 15.14
C THR A 973 -30.22 -13.27 13.72
N THR A 974 -29.94 -12.39 12.76
CA THR A 974 -29.94 -12.68 11.32
C THR A 974 -28.49 -12.90 10.85
N GLU A 975 -28.10 -14.13 10.53
CA GLU A 975 -26.77 -14.42 9.99
C GLU A 975 -26.80 -14.48 8.46
N ALA A 976 -26.08 -13.56 7.80
CA ALA A 976 -25.84 -13.57 6.35
C ALA A 976 -24.50 -14.24 6.02
N PHE A 977 -24.31 -14.64 4.76
CA PHE A 977 -23.12 -15.38 4.31
C PHE A 977 -22.45 -14.73 3.08
N ILE A 978 -21.13 -14.61 3.10
CA ILE A 978 -20.32 -13.98 2.06
C ILE A 978 -19.47 -15.06 1.35
N ALA A 979 -20.02 -15.65 0.27
CA ALA A 979 -19.44 -16.83 -0.39
C ALA A 979 -18.00 -16.66 -0.88
N SER A 980 -17.63 -15.48 -1.38
CA SER A 980 -16.26 -15.17 -1.84
C SER A 980 -15.19 -15.28 -0.74
N SER A 981 -15.56 -15.03 0.52
CA SER A 981 -14.67 -15.10 1.68
C SER A 981 -14.89 -16.32 2.57
N GLY A 982 -16.01 -17.03 2.41
CA GLY A 982 -16.38 -18.15 3.27
C GLY A 982 -16.75 -17.76 4.70
N ARG A 983 -17.22 -16.52 4.91
CA ARG A 983 -17.49 -15.96 6.24
C ARG A 983 -18.96 -15.66 6.48
N GLY A 984 -19.40 -15.88 7.71
CA GLY A 984 -20.68 -15.40 8.23
C GLY A 984 -20.59 -13.95 8.71
N ILE A 985 -21.70 -13.23 8.66
CA ILE A 985 -21.80 -11.87 9.19
C ILE A 985 -23.18 -11.62 9.84
N GLN A 986 -23.15 -11.22 11.11
CA GLN A 986 -24.31 -10.77 11.86
C GLN A 986 -24.87 -9.49 11.25
N GLY A 987 -26.09 -9.57 10.72
CA GLY A 987 -26.79 -8.46 10.07
C GLY A 987 -27.48 -7.54 11.06
N ALA A 988 -28.45 -8.08 11.78
CA ALA A 988 -29.22 -7.40 12.84
C ALA A 988 -29.49 -8.36 14.00
N THR A 989 -29.76 -7.82 15.19
CA THR A 989 -30.05 -8.61 16.40
C THR A 989 -31.21 -8.06 17.20
N SER A 990 -31.91 -8.97 17.89
CA SER A 990 -32.96 -8.66 18.85
C SER A 990 -32.66 -9.37 20.18
N HIS A 991 -32.74 -8.64 21.28
CA HIS A 991 -32.19 -9.03 22.57
C HIS A 991 -33.31 -9.05 23.62
N HIS A 992 -33.62 -10.21 24.19
CA HIS A 992 -34.37 -10.27 25.44
C HIS A 992 -33.39 -9.95 26.57
N LEU A 993 -33.56 -8.79 27.20
CA LEU A 993 -32.73 -8.37 28.34
C LEU A 993 -33.27 -8.88 29.68
N GLY A 994 -34.50 -9.42 29.67
CA GLY A 994 -35.20 -9.85 30.88
C GLY A 994 -35.35 -8.71 31.87
N GLN A 995 -35.12 -8.99 33.15
CA GLN A 995 -35.18 -7.98 34.23
C GLN A 995 -33.79 -7.47 34.66
N ASN A 996 -32.70 -7.81 33.95
CA ASN A 996 -31.34 -7.52 34.43
C ASN A 996 -31.08 -6.01 34.46
N PHE A 997 -31.30 -5.33 33.34
CA PHE A 997 -31.21 -3.87 33.24
C PHE A 997 -32.30 -3.17 34.06
N ALA A 998 -33.50 -3.74 34.16
CA ALA A 998 -34.58 -3.19 34.97
C ALA A 998 -34.21 -3.13 36.47
N LYS A 999 -33.48 -4.13 36.97
CA LYS A 999 -32.95 -4.14 38.35
C LYS A 999 -31.75 -3.19 38.52
N MET A 1000 -30.89 -3.06 37.51
CA MET A 1000 -29.74 -2.14 37.54
C MET A 1000 -30.16 -0.65 37.53
N PHE A 1001 -31.22 -0.29 36.79
CA PHE A 1001 -31.69 1.09 36.62
C PHE A 1001 -33.00 1.42 37.38
N ASP A 1002 -33.43 0.52 38.28
CA ASP A 1002 -34.65 0.59 39.10
C ASP A 1002 -35.97 0.84 38.31
N ILE A 1003 -36.09 0.21 37.15
CA ILE A 1003 -37.30 0.27 36.31
C ILE A 1003 -38.35 -0.73 36.85
N GLY A 1004 -39.10 -0.30 37.85
CA GLY A 1004 -40.13 -1.11 38.50
C GLY A 1004 -41.49 -0.42 38.65
N PHE A 1005 -42.56 -1.16 38.39
CA PHE A 1005 -43.95 -0.73 38.34
C PHE A 1005 -44.81 -1.33 39.48
N GLN A 1006 -45.94 -0.70 39.80
CA GLN A 1006 -46.93 -1.24 40.75
C GLN A 1006 -47.76 -2.38 40.13
N ASP A 1007 -47.78 -3.53 40.81
CA ASP A 1007 -48.55 -4.72 40.39
C ASP A 1007 -50.06 -4.43 40.33
N PRO A 1008 -50.77 -4.79 39.25
CA PRO A 1008 -52.22 -4.55 39.15
C PRO A 1008 -53.06 -5.24 40.24
N ASN A 1009 -52.53 -6.29 40.86
CA ASN A 1009 -53.22 -7.08 41.88
C ASN A 1009 -52.86 -6.66 43.32
N ASP A 1010 -51.74 -5.96 43.53
CA ASP A 1010 -51.32 -5.44 44.82
C ASP A 1010 -50.51 -4.14 44.66
N GLN A 1011 -51.12 -3.00 44.98
CA GLN A 1011 -50.48 -1.68 44.91
C GLN A 1011 -49.29 -1.51 45.86
N LYS A 1012 -49.09 -2.41 46.85
CA LYS A 1012 -47.92 -2.42 47.73
C LYS A 1012 -46.74 -3.21 47.16
N LYS A 1013 -46.95 -4.00 46.10
CA LYS A 1013 -45.95 -4.83 45.45
C LYS A 1013 -45.39 -4.13 44.22
N ARG A 1014 -44.08 -3.83 44.24
CA ARG A 1014 -43.34 -3.33 43.08
C ARG A 1014 -42.68 -4.49 42.34
N SER A 1015 -42.89 -4.54 41.02
CA SER A 1015 -42.38 -5.58 40.12
C SER A 1015 -41.45 -4.94 39.07
N PHE A 1016 -40.40 -5.63 38.63
CA PHE A 1016 -39.48 -5.14 37.59
C PHE A 1016 -39.98 -5.48 36.18
N VAL A 1017 -39.84 -4.54 35.24
CA VAL A 1017 -40.22 -4.76 33.84
C VAL A 1017 -39.33 -5.80 33.15
N HIS A 1018 -39.89 -6.47 32.15
CA HIS A 1018 -39.12 -7.25 31.17
C HIS A 1018 -38.74 -6.34 30.00
N GLN A 1019 -37.45 -6.27 29.67
CA GLN A 1019 -36.94 -5.36 28.66
C GLN A 1019 -36.41 -6.07 27.41
N ASN A 1020 -36.51 -5.36 26.28
CA ASN A 1020 -35.87 -5.72 25.03
C ASN A 1020 -34.95 -4.59 24.54
N SER A 1021 -33.92 -4.96 23.77
CA SER A 1021 -33.12 -4.06 22.92
C SER A 1021 -33.00 -4.69 21.54
N TRP A 1022 -33.05 -3.91 20.45
CA TRP A 1022 -32.95 -4.45 19.09
C TRP A 1022 -32.38 -3.41 18.11
N GLY A 1023 -31.54 -3.84 17.15
CA GLY A 1023 -30.96 -2.89 16.20
C GLY A 1023 -30.39 -3.45 14.89
N ILE A 1024 -30.36 -2.57 13.89
CA ILE A 1024 -29.69 -2.74 12.59
C ILE A 1024 -28.86 -1.49 12.25
N THR A 1025 -27.72 -1.64 11.59
CA THR A 1025 -26.83 -0.53 11.20
C THR A 1025 -26.61 -0.46 9.69
N THR A 1026 -25.91 0.56 9.22
CA THR A 1026 -25.43 0.65 7.82
C THR A 1026 -24.49 -0.49 7.40
N ARG A 1027 -24.10 -1.40 8.29
CA ARG A 1027 -23.48 -2.69 7.92
C ARG A 1027 -24.32 -3.48 6.92
N SER A 1028 -25.65 -3.37 7.00
CA SER A 1028 -26.59 -3.89 5.99
C SER A 1028 -26.18 -3.55 4.55
N ILE A 1029 -25.78 -2.31 4.29
CA ILE A 1029 -25.29 -1.83 2.99
C ILE A 1029 -23.97 -2.52 2.62
N GLY A 1030 -23.07 -2.71 3.58
CA GLY A 1030 -21.84 -3.48 3.38
C GLY A 1030 -22.10 -4.95 2.99
N VAL A 1031 -23.04 -5.61 3.66
CA VAL A 1031 -23.47 -6.99 3.31
C VAL A 1031 -24.02 -7.04 1.89
N LEU A 1032 -24.90 -6.10 1.51
CA LEU A 1032 -25.47 -5.99 0.16
C LEU A 1032 -24.37 -5.89 -0.91
N ILE A 1033 -23.37 -5.02 -0.70
CA ILE A 1033 -22.26 -4.86 -1.65
C ILE A 1033 -21.44 -6.16 -1.76
N MET A 1034 -21.12 -6.79 -0.62
CA MET A 1034 -20.33 -8.02 -0.59
C MET A 1034 -21.02 -9.21 -1.27
N VAL A 1035 -22.34 -9.37 -1.06
CA VAL A 1035 -23.14 -10.44 -1.69
C VAL A 1035 -23.29 -10.17 -3.19
N HIS A 1036 -23.93 -9.06 -3.58
CA HIS A 1036 -24.40 -8.86 -4.96
C HIS A 1036 -23.40 -8.22 -5.91
N GLY A 1037 -22.43 -7.43 -5.42
CA GLY A 1037 -21.48 -6.71 -6.26
C GLY A 1037 -20.59 -7.64 -7.11
N ASP A 1038 -20.18 -7.19 -8.30
CA ASP A 1038 -19.36 -7.94 -9.25
C ASP A 1038 -18.09 -7.16 -9.68
N ASN A 1039 -17.33 -7.73 -10.63
CA ASN A 1039 -16.12 -7.11 -11.19
C ASN A 1039 -16.40 -5.90 -12.10
N LYS A 1040 -17.66 -5.49 -12.27
CA LYS A 1040 -18.08 -4.26 -12.96
C LYS A 1040 -18.60 -3.18 -12.00
N GLY A 1041 -18.75 -3.47 -10.71
CA GLY A 1041 -19.21 -2.51 -9.70
C GLY A 1041 -20.38 -3.03 -8.86
N LEU A 1042 -21.25 -2.12 -8.43
CA LEU A 1042 -22.45 -2.47 -7.68
C LEU A 1042 -23.43 -3.28 -8.53
N VAL A 1043 -24.24 -4.09 -7.87
CA VAL A 1043 -25.52 -4.62 -8.36
C VAL A 1043 -26.53 -4.31 -7.25
N LEU A 1044 -27.56 -3.52 -7.55
CA LEU A 1044 -28.57 -3.17 -6.56
C LEU A 1044 -29.87 -3.97 -6.80
N PRO A 1045 -30.46 -4.57 -5.75
CA PRO A 1045 -31.82 -5.10 -5.81
C PRO A 1045 -32.84 -3.97 -6.08
N PRO A 1046 -33.79 -4.14 -7.03
CA PRO A 1046 -34.83 -3.18 -7.36
C PRO A 1046 -35.60 -2.54 -6.20
N GLU A 1047 -35.79 -3.20 -5.06
CA GLU A 1047 -36.48 -2.57 -3.93
C GLU A 1047 -35.63 -1.54 -3.17
N VAL A 1048 -34.32 -1.75 -3.07
CA VAL A 1048 -33.38 -0.81 -2.45
C VAL A 1048 -32.70 0.16 -3.42
N ALA A 1049 -32.77 -0.10 -4.73
CA ALA A 1049 -32.20 0.79 -5.74
C ALA A 1049 -32.86 2.19 -5.74
N ASN A 1050 -32.08 3.25 -5.57
CA ASN A 1050 -32.56 4.64 -5.66
C ASN A 1050 -33.21 4.90 -7.04
N ILE A 1051 -32.45 4.65 -8.11
CA ILE A 1051 -32.95 4.58 -9.48
C ILE A 1051 -33.07 3.10 -9.85
N GLN A 1052 -34.29 2.66 -10.19
CA GLN A 1052 -34.54 1.31 -10.72
C GLN A 1052 -34.26 1.23 -12.22
N VAL A 1053 -34.56 2.32 -12.95
CA VAL A 1053 -34.51 2.37 -14.41
C VAL A 1053 -33.83 3.64 -14.90
N ILE A 1054 -32.75 3.51 -15.68
CA ILE A 1054 -32.06 4.65 -16.31
C ILE A 1054 -32.24 4.65 -17.83
N VAL A 1055 -32.83 5.72 -18.36
CA VAL A 1055 -33.06 5.93 -19.80
C VAL A 1055 -31.90 6.70 -20.41
N ILE A 1056 -31.41 6.24 -21.57
CA ILE A 1056 -30.29 6.86 -22.29
C ILE A 1056 -30.70 7.08 -23.75
N PRO A 1057 -30.75 8.34 -24.23
CA PRO A 1057 -30.95 8.63 -25.63
C PRO A 1057 -29.70 8.26 -26.45
N CYS A 1058 -29.91 7.62 -27.58
CA CYS A 1058 -28.90 7.02 -28.44
C CYS A 1058 -28.99 7.58 -29.87
N GLY A 1059 -27.86 7.68 -30.57
CA GLY A 1059 -27.85 8.12 -31.98
C GLY A 1059 -28.13 9.61 -32.20
N VAL A 1060 -27.74 10.48 -31.26
CA VAL A 1060 -27.95 11.93 -31.36
C VAL A 1060 -27.10 12.53 -32.48
N THR A 1061 -27.75 12.89 -33.59
CA THR A 1061 -27.29 13.92 -34.53
C THR A 1061 -28.20 15.15 -34.41
N SER A 1062 -27.67 16.32 -34.75
CA SER A 1062 -28.16 17.64 -34.30
C SER A 1062 -29.60 18.00 -34.67
N GLU A 1063 -30.20 17.33 -35.66
CA GLU A 1063 -31.52 17.70 -36.21
C GLU A 1063 -32.69 16.87 -35.66
N LYS A 1064 -32.44 15.81 -34.89
CA LYS A 1064 -33.49 14.91 -34.35
C LYS A 1064 -33.62 14.90 -32.82
N ASN A 1065 -32.96 15.84 -32.14
CA ASN A 1065 -32.81 15.80 -30.68
C ASN A 1065 -34.16 15.97 -29.93
N GLN A 1066 -35.00 16.95 -30.31
CA GLN A 1066 -36.21 17.30 -29.55
C GLN A 1066 -37.23 16.14 -29.46
N MET A 1067 -37.64 15.54 -30.58
CA MET A 1067 -38.62 14.44 -30.57
C MET A 1067 -38.13 13.22 -29.78
N LEU A 1068 -36.81 12.94 -29.80
CA LEU A 1068 -36.22 11.86 -29.01
C LEU A 1068 -36.27 12.18 -27.50
N LEU A 1069 -35.98 13.42 -27.12
CA LEU A 1069 -36.07 13.88 -25.72
C LEU A 1069 -37.51 13.88 -25.18
N GLU A 1070 -38.47 14.36 -25.98
CA GLU A 1070 -39.90 14.31 -25.66
C GLU A 1070 -40.40 12.87 -25.48
N TYR A 1071 -39.98 11.94 -26.35
CA TYR A 1071 -40.30 10.52 -26.22
C TYR A 1071 -39.66 9.88 -24.98
N CYS A 1072 -38.39 10.21 -24.68
CA CYS A 1072 -37.73 9.78 -23.44
C CYS A 1072 -38.48 10.28 -22.20
N GLN A 1073 -38.97 11.52 -22.22
CA GLN A 1073 -39.74 12.11 -21.12
C GLN A 1073 -41.12 11.44 -20.98
N LYS A 1074 -41.85 11.23 -22.09
CA LYS A 1074 -43.12 10.46 -22.13
C LYS A 1074 -42.97 9.06 -21.53
N PHE A 1075 -41.88 8.36 -21.86
CA PHE A 1075 -41.57 7.05 -21.29
C PHE A 1075 -41.29 7.11 -19.77
N ILE A 1076 -40.53 8.11 -19.32
CA ILE A 1076 -40.21 8.30 -17.90
C ILE A 1076 -41.45 8.60 -17.06
N ASP A 1077 -42.32 9.50 -17.52
CA ASP A 1077 -43.48 9.91 -16.74
C ASP A 1077 -44.57 8.82 -16.74
N LEU A 1078 -44.66 8.01 -17.81
CA LEU A 1078 -45.43 6.76 -17.82
C LEU A 1078 -44.94 5.77 -16.74
N LEU A 1079 -43.63 5.55 -16.61
CA LEU A 1079 -43.07 4.67 -15.58
C LEU A 1079 -43.23 5.24 -14.16
N LYS A 1080 -42.98 6.54 -13.95
CA LYS A 1080 -43.18 7.20 -12.64
C LYS A 1080 -44.64 7.15 -12.19
N SER A 1081 -45.59 7.30 -13.12
CA SER A 1081 -47.04 7.20 -12.82
C SER A 1081 -47.43 5.80 -12.31
N ALA A 1082 -46.63 4.77 -12.64
CA ALA A 1082 -46.74 3.42 -12.11
C ALA A 1082 -45.86 3.17 -10.85
N GLY A 1083 -45.29 4.21 -10.25
CA GLY A 1083 -44.44 4.13 -9.05
C GLY A 1083 -42.97 3.73 -9.30
N ILE A 1084 -42.59 3.49 -10.56
CA ILE A 1084 -41.24 3.01 -10.92
C ILE A 1084 -40.25 4.19 -10.89
N ARG A 1085 -39.12 3.99 -10.20
CA ARG A 1085 -38.11 5.04 -9.99
C ARG A 1085 -37.20 5.18 -11.21
N CYS A 1086 -37.68 5.96 -12.17
CA CYS A 1086 -37.04 6.18 -13.47
C CYS A 1086 -36.40 7.57 -13.63
N LYS A 1087 -35.26 7.64 -14.32
CA LYS A 1087 -34.53 8.88 -14.65
C LYS A 1087 -33.92 8.80 -16.06
N ALA A 1088 -33.70 9.94 -16.73
CA ALA A 1088 -32.88 10.04 -17.94
C ALA A 1088 -31.45 10.50 -17.64
N ASP A 1089 -30.49 10.07 -18.47
CA ASP A 1089 -29.15 10.66 -18.55
C ASP A 1089 -28.96 11.50 -19.81
N LEU A 1090 -29.40 12.77 -19.73
CA LEU A 1090 -29.38 13.73 -20.84
C LEU A 1090 -28.05 14.47 -21.01
N ARG A 1091 -26.97 14.10 -20.30
CA ARG A 1091 -25.67 14.79 -20.41
C ARG A 1091 -25.05 14.61 -21.79
N GLU A 1092 -25.05 15.63 -22.63
CA GLU A 1092 -24.58 15.52 -24.03
C GLU A 1092 -23.06 15.37 -24.13
N HIS A 1093 -22.30 15.91 -23.17
CA HIS A 1093 -20.83 15.82 -23.09
C HIS A 1093 -20.28 14.41 -22.76
N TYR A 1094 -21.15 13.40 -22.57
CA TYR A 1094 -20.74 12.00 -22.39
C TYR A 1094 -21.38 11.10 -23.46
N SER A 1095 -20.56 10.30 -24.13
CA SER A 1095 -21.05 9.31 -25.10
C SER A 1095 -21.90 8.23 -24.41
N PRO A 1096 -22.88 7.61 -25.10
CA PRO A 1096 -23.69 6.54 -24.53
C PRO A 1096 -22.86 5.41 -23.92
N GLY A 1097 -21.76 5.01 -24.59
CA GLY A 1097 -20.84 3.99 -24.06
C GLY A 1097 -20.16 4.36 -22.73
N TRP A 1098 -19.89 5.65 -22.49
CA TRP A 1098 -19.39 6.11 -21.18
C TRP A 1098 -20.50 6.07 -20.12
N LYS A 1099 -21.71 6.51 -20.49
CA LYS A 1099 -22.90 6.46 -19.61
C LYS A 1099 -23.22 5.03 -19.20
N TYR A 1100 -23.17 4.07 -20.14
CA TYR A 1100 -23.36 2.64 -19.87
C TYR A 1100 -22.44 2.16 -18.75
N ASN A 1101 -21.14 2.43 -18.87
CA ASN A 1101 -20.15 2.04 -17.85
C ASN A 1101 -20.41 2.72 -16.50
N GLN A 1102 -20.84 4.00 -16.46
CA GLN A 1102 -21.14 4.69 -15.19
C GLN A 1102 -22.37 4.09 -14.49
N TRP A 1103 -23.44 3.79 -15.22
CA TRP A 1103 -24.66 3.24 -14.62
C TRP A 1103 -24.56 1.75 -14.29
N GLU A 1104 -23.73 1.00 -15.03
CA GLU A 1104 -23.32 -0.36 -14.68
C GLU A 1104 -22.49 -0.37 -13.38
N MET A 1105 -21.50 0.52 -13.26
CA MET A 1105 -20.70 0.73 -12.04
C MET A 1105 -21.57 1.06 -10.81
N LYS A 1106 -22.60 1.89 -10.99
CA LYS A 1106 -23.56 2.25 -9.95
C LYS A 1106 -24.65 1.21 -9.69
N GLY A 1107 -24.70 0.13 -10.47
CA GLY A 1107 -25.59 -1.01 -10.23
C GLY A 1107 -27.08 -0.73 -10.43
N VAL A 1108 -27.45 0.23 -11.27
CA VAL A 1108 -28.87 0.46 -11.63
C VAL A 1108 -29.43 -0.81 -12.27
N PRO A 1109 -30.53 -1.41 -11.75
CA PRO A 1109 -31.01 -2.73 -12.19
C PRO A 1109 -31.28 -2.85 -13.69
N LEU A 1110 -31.89 -1.82 -14.27
CA LEU A 1110 -32.33 -1.79 -15.65
C LEU A 1110 -31.90 -0.51 -16.36
N ARG A 1111 -31.32 -0.66 -17.55
CA ARG A 1111 -31.04 0.43 -18.48
C ARG A 1111 -31.98 0.33 -19.68
N VAL A 1112 -32.40 1.47 -20.19
CA VAL A 1112 -33.25 1.57 -21.40
C VAL A 1112 -32.54 2.41 -22.43
N ASP A 1113 -32.15 1.78 -23.54
CA ASP A 1113 -31.61 2.49 -24.71
C ASP A 1113 -32.81 2.90 -25.61
N ILE A 1114 -32.87 4.16 -26.02
CA ILE A 1114 -33.88 4.67 -26.98
C ILE A 1114 -33.18 5.51 -28.04
N GLY A 1115 -33.35 5.19 -29.33
CA GLY A 1115 -32.87 6.00 -30.45
C GLY A 1115 -33.98 6.38 -31.44
N PRO A 1116 -33.65 7.07 -32.54
CA PRO A 1116 -34.62 7.51 -33.54
C PRO A 1116 -35.40 6.37 -34.21
N GLU A 1117 -34.85 5.16 -34.28
CA GLU A 1117 -35.61 4.00 -34.78
C GLU A 1117 -36.66 3.52 -33.78
N GLU A 1118 -36.33 3.47 -32.49
CA GLU A 1118 -37.27 3.11 -31.43
C GLU A 1118 -38.43 4.12 -31.36
N VAL A 1119 -38.14 5.42 -31.48
CA VAL A 1119 -39.18 6.47 -31.55
C VAL A 1119 -40.12 6.25 -32.74
N ASN A 1120 -39.57 5.99 -33.94
CA ASN A 1120 -40.35 5.76 -35.16
C ASN A 1120 -41.22 4.48 -35.11
N LYS A 1121 -40.89 3.53 -34.22
CA LYS A 1121 -41.55 2.21 -34.10
C LYS A 1121 -42.42 2.08 -32.84
N GLU A 1122 -42.58 3.16 -32.07
CA GLU A 1122 -43.12 3.17 -30.70
C GLU A 1122 -42.53 2.06 -29.81
N GLN A 1123 -41.20 1.91 -29.83
CA GLN A 1123 -40.43 0.89 -29.12
C GLN A 1123 -39.44 1.49 -28.11
N PHE A 1124 -38.77 0.60 -27.37
CA PHE A 1124 -37.62 0.88 -26.49
C PHE A 1124 -36.81 -0.40 -26.31
N VAL A 1125 -35.52 -0.30 -25.97
CA VAL A 1125 -34.64 -1.48 -25.78
C VAL A 1125 -34.21 -1.62 -24.33
N LEU A 1126 -34.62 -2.71 -23.69
CA LEU A 1126 -34.21 -3.09 -22.34
C LEU A 1126 -32.80 -3.70 -22.34
N VAL A 1127 -31.98 -3.30 -21.36
CA VAL A 1127 -30.64 -3.82 -21.12
C VAL A 1127 -30.44 -4.04 -19.61
N PRO A 1128 -30.36 -5.29 -19.13
CA PRO A 1128 -30.29 -5.60 -17.70
C PRO A 1128 -28.87 -5.40 -17.13
N ARG A 1129 -28.76 -5.13 -15.82
CA ARG A 1129 -27.45 -5.02 -15.12
C ARG A 1129 -26.66 -6.34 -15.08
N ILE A 1130 -27.37 -7.46 -15.04
CA ILE A 1130 -26.82 -8.81 -15.21
C ILE A 1130 -27.49 -9.40 -16.45
N ALA A 1131 -26.70 -9.82 -17.44
CA ALA A 1131 -27.24 -10.41 -18.66
C ALA A 1131 -27.76 -11.82 -18.41
N LYS A 1132 -28.98 -12.09 -18.87
CA LYS A 1132 -29.49 -13.46 -19.08
C LYS A 1132 -29.02 -13.97 -20.46
N SER A 1133 -29.60 -15.06 -20.96
CA SER A 1133 -29.29 -15.66 -22.26
C SER A 1133 -29.36 -14.67 -23.44
N GLU A 1134 -30.24 -13.67 -23.35
CA GLU A 1134 -30.28 -12.52 -24.27
C GLU A 1134 -29.81 -11.25 -23.53
N PRO A 1135 -28.85 -10.49 -24.09
CA PRO A 1135 -28.29 -9.29 -23.42
C PRO A 1135 -29.12 -8.02 -23.66
N LYS A 1136 -30.11 -8.05 -24.54
CA LYS A 1136 -31.00 -6.94 -24.90
C LYS A 1136 -32.37 -7.46 -25.32
N THR A 1137 -33.44 -6.73 -25.02
CA THR A 1137 -34.81 -7.07 -25.48
C THR A 1137 -35.54 -5.81 -25.94
N THR A 1138 -36.02 -5.79 -27.18
CA THR A 1138 -36.84 -4.68 -27.71
C THR A 1138 -38.31 -4.89 -27.39
N CYS A 1139 -38.98 -3.84 -26.91
CA CYS A 1139 -40.37 -3.91 -26.45
C CYS A 1139 -41.18 -2.69 -26.95
N HIS A 1140 -42.50 -2.84 -27.08
CA HIS A 1140 -43.41 -1.79 -27.54
C HIS A 1140 -43.90 -0.91 -26.38
N LEU A 1141 -43.98 0.41 -26.59
CA LEU A 1141 -44.29 1.44 -25.59
C LEU A 1141 -45.58 1.16 -24.83
N SER A 1142 -46.62 0.65 -25.51
CA SER A 1142 -47.90 0.29 -24.89
C SER A 1142 -47.79 -0.80 -23.81
N LYS A 1143 -46.70 -1.57 -23.76
CA LYS A 1143 -46.40 -2.57 -22.71
C LYS A 1143 -45.26 -2.14 -21.77
N ALA A 1144 -44.86 -0.87 -21.76
CA ALA A 1144 -43.73 -0.39 -20.97
C ALA A 1144 -43.88 -0.69 -19.46
N VAL A 1145 -45.01 -0.31 -18.87
CA VAL A 1145 -45.27 -0.53 -17.42
C VAL A 1145 -45.31 -2.02 -17.09
N GLU A 1146 -46.06 -2.83 -17.85
CA GLU A 1146 -46.16 -4.29 -17.68
C GLU A 1146 -44.77 -4.94 -17.71
N THR A 1147 -44.00 -4.67 -18.77
CA THR A 1147 -42.71 -5.32 -19.03
C THR A 1147 -41.64 -4.88 -18.04
N VAL A 1148 -41.57 -3.59 -17.70
CA VAL A 1148 -40.58 -3.06 -16.74
C VAL A 1148 -40.91 -3.52 -15.32
N SER A 1149 -42.19 -3.48 -14.91
CA SER A 1149 -42.60 -3.98 -13.58
C SER A 1149 -42.27 -5.46 -13.42
N LYS A 1150 -42.58 -6.27 -14.44
CA LYS A 1150 -42.22 -7.69 -14.46
C LYS A 1150 -40.70 -7.87 -14.40
N PHE A 1151 -39.93 -7.17 -15.24
CA PHE A 1151 -38.48 -7.29 -15.22
C PHE A 1151 -37.88 -6.99 -13.84
N LEU A 1152 -38.32 -5.90 -13.18
CA LEU A 1152 -37.80 -5.53 -11.86
C LEU A 1152 -38.17 -6.57 -10.79
N LYS A 1153 -39.38 -7.15 -10.87
CA LYS A 1153 -39.77 -8.26 -9.99
C LYS A 1153 -38.91 -9.52 -10.25
N ASP A 1154 -38.85 -9.98 -11.51
CA ASP A 1154 -38.08 -11.15 -11.93
C ASP A 1154 -36.61 -11.01 -11.48
N PHE A 1155 -36.01 -9.82 -11.61
CA PHE A 1155 -34.62 -9.54 -11.22
C PHE A 1155 -34.40 -9.49 -9.69
N GLN A 1156 -35.37 -9.03 -8.90
CA GLN A 1156 -35.33 -9.14 -7.42
C GLN A 1156 -35.37 -10.62 -7.00
N GLU A 1157 -36.23 -11.43 -7.63
CA GLU A 1157 -36.32 -12.88 -7.39
C GLU A 1157 -35.06 -13.64 -7.87
N ASP A 1158 -34.47 -13.28 -9.02
CA ASP A 1158 -33.23 -13.87 -9.51
C ASP A 1158 -32.07 -13.67 -8.52
N LEU A 1159 -31.88 -12.44 -8.00
CA LEU A 1159 -30.82 -12.11 -7.05
C LEU A 1159 -30.97 -12.91 -5.75
N PHE A 1160 -32.19 -12.99 -5.21
CA PHE A 1160 -32.47 -13.77 -4.01
C PHE A 1160 -32.19 -15.26 -4.23
N ASN A 1161 -32.67 -15.84 -5.35
CA ASN A 1161 -32.46 -17.24 -5.68
C ASN A 1161 -30.98 -17.58 -5.92
N ALA A 1162 -30.21 -16.67 -6.55
CA ALA A 1162 -28.77 -16.83 -6.75
C ALA A 1162 -28.00 -16.83 -5.42
N ALA A 1163 -28.29 -15.87 -4.54
CA ALA A 1163 -27.67 -15.79 -3.21
C ALA A 1163 -28.09 -16.97 -2.30
N LEU A 1164 -29.36 -17.39 -2.36
CA LEU A 1164 -29.88 -18.55 -1.64
C LEU A 1164 -29.25 -19.85 -2.12
N LYS A 1165 -28.99 -19.99 -3.43
CA LYS A 1165 -28.22 -21.11 -3.97
C LYS A 1165 -26.80 -21.11 -3.41
N GLN A 1166 -26.09 -19.98 -3.43
CA GLN A 1166 -24.73 -19.91 -2.86
C GLN A 1166 -24.70 -20.24 -1.36
N GLN A 1167 -25.64 -19.71 -0.57
CA GLN A 1167 -25.74 -20.01 0.85
C GLN A 1167 -25.98 -21.51 1.09
N ARG A 1168 -26.89 -22.15 0.34
CA ARG A 1168 -27.15 -23.60 0.44
C ARG A 1168 -25.97 -24.45 -0.04
N ASP A 1169 -25.34 -24.08 -1.15
CA ASP A 1169 -24.17 -24.78 -1.70
C ASP A 1169 -22.98 -24.75 -0.71
N HIS A 1170 -22.89 -23.72 0.15
CA HIS A 1170 -21.85 -23.58 1.18
C HIS A 1170 -22.29 -23.90 2.61
N LEU A 1171 -23.52 -24.35 2.84
CA LEU A 1171 -23.99 -24.83 4.15
C LEU A 1171 -23.79 -26.34 4.24
N LYS A 1172 -23.09 -26.80 5.30
CA LYS A 1172 -22.76 -28.22 5.50
C LYS A 1172 -23.22 -28.70 6.87
N VAL A 1173 -24.16 -29.65 6.91
CA VAL A 1173 -24.53 -30.36 8.14
C VAL A 1173 -23.57 -31.53 8.32
N ILE A 1174 -22.88 -31.61 9.46
CA ILE A 1174 -21.91 -32.70 9.74
C ILE A 1174 -22.08 -33.26 11.15
N GLN A 1175 -21.56 -34.47 11.36
CA GLN A 1175 -21.54 -35.15 12.66
C GLN A 1175 -20.15 -35.69 13.02
N ASP A 1176 -19.16 -35.62 12.12
CA ASP A 1176 -17.75 -35.95 12.39
C ASP A 1176 -16.87 -34.68 12.47
N TRP A 1177 -15.99 -34.63 13.47
CA TRP A 1177 -14.97 -33.60 13.61
C TRP A 1177 -13.93 -33.62 12.50
N THR A 1178 -13.64 -34.78 11.89
CA THR A 1178 -12.61 -34.87 10.85
C THR A 1178 -12.96 -34.06 9.60
N GLU A 1179 -14.25 -33.89 9.31
CA GLU A 1179 -14.76 -33.05 8.22
C GLU A 1179 -14.78 -31.54 8.56
N PHE A 1180 -14.84 -31.18 9.85
CA PHE A 1180 -15.10 -29.80 10.30
C PHE A 1180 -14.09 -28.80 9.74
N LEU A 1181 -12.79 -29.00 9.98
CA LEU A 1181 -11.78 -28.07 9.49
C LEU A 1181 -11.64 -28.12 7.95
N PRO A 1182 -11.56 -29.29 7.28
CA PRO A 1182 -11.52 -29.34 5.82
C PRO A 1182 -12.67 -28.59 5.12
N LEU A 1183 -13.89 -28.63 5.67
CA LEU A 1183 -15.03 -27.89 5.12
C LEU A 1183 -14.94 -26.38 5.42
N LEU A 1184 -14.45 -25.99 6.61
CA LEU A 1184 -14.23 -24.59 6.98
C LEU A 1184 -13.16 -23.92 6.10
N ASP A 1185 -12.10 -24.64 5.77
CA ASP A 1185 -11.04 -24.20 4.84
C ASP A 1185 -11.51 -24.20 3.37
N GLN A 1186 -12.54 -24.98 3.04
CA GLN A 1186 -13.29 -24.90 1.77
C GLN A 1186 -14.38 -23.80 1.76
N LYS A 1187 -14.25 -22.77 2.61
CA LYS A 1187 -15.15 -21.59 2.67
C LYS A 1187 -16.62 -21.91 2.98
N ASN A 1188 -16.91 -23.00 3.70
CA ASN A 1188 -18.27 -23.37 4.10
C ASN A 1188 -18.64 -22.86 5.50
N MET A 1189 -19.94 -22.68 5.74
CA MET A 1189 -20.52 -22.65 7.09
C MET A 1189 -20.98 -24.04 7.51
N ILE A 1190 -20.86 -24.36 8.79
CA ILE A 1190 -20.96 -25.72 9.30
C ILE A 1190 -22.04 -25.81 10.37
N VAL A 1191 -23.02 -26.68 10.20
CA VAL A 1191 -24.07 -26.98 11.17
C VAL A 1191 -23.72 -28.30 11.85
N ALA A 1192 -23.40 -28.27 13.14
CA ALA A 1192 -22.88 -29.42 13.86
C ALA A 1192 -23.49 -29.57 15.27
N PRO A 1193 -23.66 -30.81 15.79
CA PRO A 1193 -24.22 -31.05 17.12
C PRO A 1193 -23.28 -30.51 18.21
N PHE A 1194 -23.79 -29.69 19.12
CA PHE A 1194 -23.00 -28.96 20.10
C PHE A 1194 -23.61 -28.99 21.51
N CYS A 1195 -22.76 -29.00 22.55
CA CYS A 1195 -23.20 -29.02 23.96
C CYS A 1195 -23.50 -27.64 24.56
N GLU A 1196 -23.27 -26.55 23.81
CA GLU A 1196 -23.42 -25.15 24.26
C GLU A 1196 -22.54 -24.75 25.46
N ASP A 1197 -21.47 -25.51 25.73
CA ASP A 1197 -20.48 -25.18 26.75
C ASP A 1197 -19.46 -24.18 26.18
N MET A 1198 -19.33 -23.01 26.81
CA MET A 1198 -18.42 -21.93 26.37
C MET A 1198 -16.97 -22.41 26.20
N LYS A 1199 -16.50 -23.32 27.06
CA LYS A 1199 -15.14 -23.88 26.99
C LYS A 1199 -14.98 -24.83 25.81
N CYS A 1200 -16.07 -25.51 25.43
CA CYS A 1200 -16.09 -26.29 24.21
C CYS A 1200 -16.06 -25.38 22.98
N GLU A 1201 -16.71 -24.21 23.04
CA GLU A 1201 -16.62 -23.20 21.99
C GLU A 1201 -15.19 -22.62 21.84
N ASP A 1202 -14.48 -22.35 22.95
CA ASP A 1202 -13.06 -21.98 22.92
C ASP A 1202 -12.19 -23.08 22.31
N ASN A 1203 -12.41 -24.35 22.67
CA ASN A 1203 -11.68 -25.47 22.09
C ASN A 1203 -11.91 -25.60 20.58
N ILE A 1204 -13.15 -25.42 20.10
CA ILE A 1204 -13.47 -25.40 18.66
C ILE A 1204 -12.73 -24.25 17.96
N LYS A 1205 -12.80 -23.04 18.51
CA LYS A 1205 -12.15 -21.84 17.97
C LYS A 1205 -10.62 -21.95 17.93
N ALA A 1206 -10.03 -22.56 18.95
CA ALA A 1206 -8.58 -22.76 19.04
C ALA A 1206 -8.08 -23.87 18.10
N ASP A 1207 -8.70 -25.07 18.12
CA ASP A 1207 -8.26 -26.19 17.29
C ASP A 1207 -8.48 -25.93 15.77
N THR A 1208 -9.41 -25.04 15.41
CA THR A 1208 -9.68 -24.61 14.01
C THR A 1208 -8.97 -23.32 13.59
N TYR A 1209 -8.15 -22.71 14.46
CA TYR A 1209 -7.42 -21.49 14.13
C TYR A 1209 -6.42 -21.72 12.98
N ARG A 1210 -6.39 -20.80 12.02
CA ARG A 1210 -5.44 -20.80 10.89
C ARG A 1210 -4.98 -19.38 10.58
N GLU A 1211 -3.71 -19.25 10.23
CA GLU A 1211 -3.12 -18.06 9.60
C GLU A 1211 -3.61 -17.95 8.14
N GLU A 1212 -3.44 -16.78 7.53
CA GLU A 1212 -4.25 -16.35 6.36
C GLU A 1212 -4.14 -17.29 5.13
N LEU A 1213 -5.30 -17.67 4.58
CA LEU A 1213 -5.43 -18.38 3.29
C LEU A 1213 -5.58 -17.40 2.11
N ASP A 1214 -6.37 -16.33 2.30
CA ASP A 1214 -6.58 -15.25 1.32
C ASP A 1214 -5.92 -13.94 1.83
N PRO A 1215 -5.13 -13.23 1.01
CA PRO A 1215 -4.41 -12.03 1.45
C PRO A 1215 -5.31 -10.94 2.04
N GLY A 1216 -4.96 -10.45 3.23
CA GLY A 1216 -5.61 -9.30 3.85
C GLY A 1216 -6.94 -9.61 4.54
N THR A 1217 -7.22 -10.90 4.80
CA THR A 1217 -8.42 -11.32 5.56
C THR A 1217 -8.02 -11.83 6.94
N PRO A 1218 -8.56 -11.29 8.06
CA PRO A 1218 -8.04 -11.60 9.41
C PRO A 1218 -8.04 -13.08 9.75
N ALA A 1219 -6.88 -13.60 10.15
CA ALA A 1219 -6.70 -14.96 10.67
C ALA A 1219 -7.69 -15.27 11.80
N MET A 1220 -8.45 -16.36 11.68
CA MET A 1220 -9.50 -16.73 12.65
C MET A 1220 -9.85 -18.21 12.56
N GLY A 1221 -10.13 -18.84 13.71
CA GLY A 1221 -10.85 -20.11 13.80
C GLY A 1221 -12.36 -19.91 13.74
N ALA A 1222 -13.12 -21.00 13.84
CA ALA A 1222 -14.58 -20.93 13.86
C ALA A 1222 -15.12 -20.33 15.17
N LYS A 1223 -16.10 -19.44 15.07
CA LYS A 1223 -17.03 -19.07 16.15
C LYS A 1223 -18.32 -19.87 16.01
N SER A 1224 -19.13 -19.94 17.07
CA SER A 1224 -20.57 -20.10 16.85
C SER A 1224 -21.14 -18.81 16.24
N LEU A 1225 -21.97 -18.95 15.20
CA LEU A 1225 -22.67 -17.84 14.56
C LEU A 1225 -24.07 -17.72 15.16
N CYS A 1226 -24.81 -18.83 15.23
CA CYS A 1226 -26.08 -18.98 15.95
C CYS A 1226 -26.42 -20.47 16.17
N ILE A 1227 -27.40 -20.74 17.02
CA ILE A 1227 -28.19 -21.98 17.05
C ILE A 1227 -29.40 -21.72 16.14
N PRO A 1228 -29.47 -22.29 14.92
CA PRO A 1228 -30.57 -22.01 13.99
C PRO A 1228 -31.91 -22.51 14.53
N PHE A 1229 -33.00 -21.79 14.30
CA PHE A 1229 -34.33 -22.28 14.70
C PHE A 1229 -34.76 -23.50 13.87
N ASN A 1230 -34.39 -23.53 12.59
CA ASN A 1230 -34.58 -24.68 11.72
C ASN A 1230 -33.46 -25.71 11.97
N GLN A 1231 -33.62 -26.52 13.02
CA GLN A 1231 -32.74 -27.64 13.34
C GLN A 1231 -32.84 -28.76 12.29
N PRO A 1232 -31.73 -29.37 11.83
CA PRO A 1232 -31.74 -30.42 10.82
C PRO A 1232 -32.17 -31.81 11.36
N GLY A 1233 -32.32 -31.95 12.68
CA GLY A 1233 -32.71 -33.18 13.37
C GLY A 1233 -32.62 -33.01 14.89
N ASP A 1234 -32.91 -34.07 15.63
CA ASP A 1234 -32.75 -34.10 17.09
C ASP A 1234 -31.26 -34.26 17.46
N ALA A 1235 -30.67 -33.19 18.00
CA ALA A 1235 -29.28 -33.18 18.44
C ALA A 1235 -29.06 -33.93 19.78
N THR A 1236 -30.10 -34.13 20.59
CA THR A 1236 -29.96 -34.64 21.97
C THR A 1236 -29.53 -36.11 22.02
N GLN A 1237 -29.73 -36.84 20.92
CA GLN A 1237 -29.30 -38.23 20.73
C GLN A 1237 -27.83 -38.35 20.28
N LEU A 1238 -27.14 -37.23 20.03
CA LEU A 1238 -25.78 -37.19 19.51
C LEU A 1238 -24.76 -36.70 20.54
N SER A 1239 -23.51 -37.07 20.35
CA SER A 1239 -22.38 -36.46 21.05
C SER A 1239 -22.08 -35.07 20.49
N CYS A 1240 -21.55 -34.19 21.34
CA CYS A 1240 -21.00 -32.91 20.90
C CYS A 1240 -19.83 -33.12 19.93
N ILE A 1241 -19.84 -32.41 18.80
CA ILE A 1241 -18.92 -32.55 17.66
C ILE A 1241 -17.43 -32.48 18.03
N HIS A 1242 -17.06 -31.73 19.08
CA HIS A 1242 -15.67 -31.60 19.49
C HIS A 1242 -15.18 -32.83 20.26
N PRO A 1243 -14.14 -33.56 19.80
CA PRO A 1243 -13.79 -34.88 20.32
C PRO A 1243 -13.21 -34.86 21.74
N LYS A 1244 -12.75 -33.69 22.24
CA LYS A 1244 -12.27 -33.55 23.62
C LYS A 1244 -13.41 -33.25 24.61
N CYS A 1245 -14.66 -33.15 24.15
CA CYS A 1245 -15.80 -32.77 24.98
C CYS A 1245 -16.48 -33.95 25.69
N GLY A 1246 -16.85 -35.00 24.94
CA GLY A 1246 -17.52 -36.19 25.47
C GLY A 1246 -18.94 -36.00 26.05
N LYS A 1247 -19.47 -34.77 26.07
CA LYS A 1247 -20.84 -34.47 26.49
C LYS A 1247 -21.85 -34.77 25.38
N PRO A 1248 -23.12 -35.10 25.70
CA PRO A 1248 -24.19 -35.04 24.71
C PRO A 1248 -24.33 -33.62 24.14
N ALA A 1249 -24.79 -33.53 22.91
CA ALA A 1249 -25.22 -32.28 22.32
C ALA A 1249 -26.61 -31.87 22.85
N LYS A 1250 -26.94 -30.59 22.70
CA LYS A 1250 -28.25 -30.02 23.01
C LYS A 1250 -28.96 -29.55 21.74
N SER A 1251 -28.19 -28.94 20.83
CA SER A 1251 -28.66 -28.36 19.58
C SER A 1251 -27.61 -28.54 18.49
N TYR A 1252 -28.03 -28.50 17.23
CA TYR A 1252 -27.14 -28.16 16.13
C TYR A 1252 -26.85 -26.66 16.16
N THR A 1253 -25.58 -26.31 16.20
CA THR A 1253 -25.09 -24.94 16.15
C THR A 1253 -24.44 -24.67 14.78
N LEU A 1254 -24.71 -23.50 14.22
CA LEU A 1254 -24.04 -22.97 13.04
C LEU A 1254 -22.69 -22.38 13.45
N PHE A 1255 -21.62 -22.85 12.82
CA PHE A 1255 -20.25 -22.41 13.01
C PHE A 1255 -19.66 -21.84 11.72
N GLY A 1256 -18.73 -20.90 11.85
CA GLY A 1256 -18.00 -20.36 10.72
C GLY A 1256 -16.93 -19.35 11.16
N ARG A 1257 -16.10 -18.91 10.21
CA ARG A 1257 -15.25 -17.72 10.40
C ARG A 1257 -16.17 -16.49 10.28
N SER A 1258 -16.07 -15.53 11.20
CA SER A 1258 -16.82 -14.28 11.11
C SER A 1258 -16.02 -13.18 10.43
N TYR A 1259 -16.71 -12.09 10.09
CA TYR A 1259 -16.14 -10.73 10.06
C TYR A 1259 -15.98 -10.16 11.47
#